data_AF-A0A2V2E334-F1
#
_entry.id   AF-A0A2V2E334-F1
#
_cell.length_a   1.000
_cell.length_b   1.000
_cell.length_c   1.000
_cell.angle_alpha   90.00
_cell.angle_beta   90.00
_cell.angle_gamma   90.00
#
_symmetry.space_group_name_H-M   'P 1'
#
loop_
_entity.id
_entity.type
_entity.pdbx_description
1 polymer ?
#
loop_
_entity_poly.entity_id
_entity_poly.type
_entity_poly.pdbx_seq_one_letter_code
_entity_poly.pdbx_strand_id
1 'polypeptide(L)'
;MNWRRHRKLRAAAVVLCAITMMMTTPVPPVRPASAASTATTTVYLNLRDSAGMTGRVLTTLPKGETLTVLDDSNAEWVKVRTSSGLEGWCSREYLSLAGSSSADASAALAVGSTAVTTVYLNLRQAAGTGSAVLTTMPQGAIVTILAAPSNGWVKVKTVSGTEGYCSAEYLSANAASDSSGGSSSAGTVTVAITTANLKLRTGPAVSYTALLTMPQGTKLTVTDNSNSGWAKVKTADGKEGWCSKEFLTITTEAGSSGSSSSAPSSSSSPASSSAASSSVSSSSSSGSPLEPKPDPSDPSAETKTTATTTANLKLRTGPGTNYDMILILASGTELTVTDNSNAGWAKVKTASGKEGWCSKEYLNIVTTGGGSSGSSGGSSSSSGSSSSSDPGETENPEHIIVGAVVNADALRLRAQKSTSSTILATLQKGTEVSVLDASDPEWIYVKTSSGLVGYMSAQYLTLRYSDDPDDPEPIGTITLSNTTGTVAQGKTFYLTASGVSKVSWSSSNTSVATVSNGFVEAISPGTAVITASYGSVSASCTVTVTQAEGIRTAYTSPNIASVGQSVSLIAVTDSNCDAVRFYVTQSDGSTQTVNATSSVTETVSASGKTYTTKKWTGYTSFQTTGKFTVKAVASRNGSWGSASYTTSAFIASTSDPRVSTSEERRASDQIIQMIANWEGYSSTVYADTLTTTGVPTIGYGYTFGAGSTFYNNISKTEAWSLLVNRINEGSYTSEVNKFIKNNHLLMNQNQADCLISFGYNVGSGYWNSTAIMDARTIMLNAVVPPTIPAQGLAATITKKTSLYQTASRSSAVLTELALNTSVTVLESNFTDIQDGWYRVRTSNGTEGWVNSGYVQFKDQTGLVHDLNYTNAYAFGTDLIRWNMAGGKPYAGLFYRRLGEANVYNYNDYSAVRYNKYGYTYPSAFAGYA
;
A
#
# COMPACT_ATOMS: atom_id res chain seq x y z
N MET A 1 -18.92 -50.02 -63.95
CA MET A 1 -20.32 -50.49 -63.83
C MET A 1 -21.22 -49.28 -63.57
N ASN A 2 -22.39 -49.18 -64.20
CA ASN A 2 -23.38 -48.15 -63.86
C ASN A 2 -24.23 -48.61 -62.66
N TRP A 3 -24.69 -47.69 -61.80
CA TRP A 3 -26.13 -47.45 -61.64
C TRP A 3 -26.47 -46.14 -60.89
N ARG A 4 -27.47 -45.46 -61.45
CA ARG A 4 -28.17 -44.23 -61.01
C ARG A 4 -28.69 -44.38 -59.55
N ARG A 5 -28.87 -43.32 -58.74
CA ARG A 5 -29.90 -42.27 -58.94
C ARG A 5 -29.71 -41.00 -58.06
N HIS A 6 -29.76 -39.85 -58.74
CA HIS A 6 -30.48 -38.60 -58.40
C HIS A 6 -30.40 -37.95 -57.00
N ARG A 7 -29.97 -36.67 -57.03
CA ARG A 7 -30.95 -35.55 -56.99
C ARG A 7 -30.94 -34.78 -58.32
N LYS A 8 -31.94 -33.92 -58.56
CA LYS A 8 -32.28 -33.25 -59.85
C LYS A 8 -31.99 -31.73 -59.73
N LEU A 9 -31.51 -30.99 -60.74
CA LEU A 9 -32.14 -30.59 -62.03
C LEU A 9 -33.46 -29.82 -61.78
N ARG A 10 -33.72 -28.59 -62.27
CA ARG A 10 -33.18 -27.66 -63.32
C ARG A 10 -33.31 -26.18 -62.81
N ALA A 11 -32.66 -25.12 -63.31
CA ALA A 11 -32.48 -24.54 -64.66
C ALA A 11 -33.80 -24.01 -65.30
N ALA A 12 -33.87 -22.86 -65.99
CA ALA A 12 -32.82 -21.94 -66.50
C ALA A 12 -33.32 -20.49 -66.80
N ALA A 13 -32.35 -19.56 -66.99
CA ALA A 13 -32.43 -18.24 -67.66
C ALA A 13 -33.31 -17.13 -67.02
N VAL A 14 -32.99 -15.82 -67.09
CA VAL A 14 -32.69 -14.99 -68.28
C VAL A 14 -31.83 -13.72 -67.97
N VAL A 15 -30.79 -13.46 -68.82
CA VAL A 15 -30.19 -12.16 -69.26
C VAL A 15 -29.18 -11.30 -68.42
N LEU A 16 -28.14 -10.85 -69.16
CA LEU A 16 -27.21 -9.69 -69.09
C LEU A 16 -25.89 -9.65 -68.26
N CYS A 17 -24.82 -9.25 -69.00
CA CYS A 17 -23.54 -8.58 -68.65
C CYS A 17 -22.53 -9.17 -67.63
N ALA A 18 -21.21 -8.89 -67.70
CA ALA A 18 -20.26 -8.73 -68.84
C ALA A 18 -18.83 -8.44 -68.30
N ILE A 19 -17.84 -9.33 -68.50
CA ILE A 19 -16.39 -9.09 -68.22
C ILE A 19 -15.53 -9.89 -69.22
N THR A 20 -14.37 -9.36 -69.61
CA THR A 20 -13.30 -10.05 -70.39
C THR A 20 -11.91 -9.80 -69.80
N MET A 21 -10.96 -10.73 -70.05
CA MET A 21 -9.55 -10.70 -69.61
C MET A 21 -8.60 -10.28 -70.74
N MET A 22 -7.34 -9.91 -70.41
CA MET A 22 -6.11 -10.61 -70.86
C MET A 22 -4.78 -9.93 -70.42
N MET A 23 -3.81 -10.76 -69.99
CA MET A 23 -2.33 -10.63 -70.06
C MET A 23 -1.56 -9.42 -69.49
N THR A 24 -0.68 -9.68 -68.49
CA THR A 24 0.79 -9.43 -68.50
C THR A 24 1.43 -9.90 -67.16
N THR A 25 2.76 -10.12 -67.12
CA THR A 25 3.48 -10.67 -65.95
C THR A 25 4.34 -9.62 -65.21
N PRO A 26 4.14 -9.37 -63.90
CA PRO A 26 4.95 -8.42 -63.13
C PRO A 26 6.07 -9.08 -62.29
N VAL A 27 7.12 -8.29 -62.05
CA VAL A 27 8.14 -8.51 -61.01
C VAL A 27 7.46 -8.53 -59.62
N PRO A 28 7.89 -9.35 -58.65
CA PRO A 28 7.37 -9.28 -57.28
C PRO A 28 7.59 -7.87 -56.71
N PRO A 29 6.54 -7.16 -56.27
CA PRO A 29 6.69 -5.78 -55.81
C PRO A 29 7.54 -5.73 -54.55
N VAL A 30 8.34 -4.66 -54.43
CA VAL A 30 8.92 -4.26 -53.14
C VAL A 30 7.73 -4.05 -52.20
N ARG A 31 7.53 -4.97 -51.26
CA ARG A 31 6.46 -4.85 -50.28
C ARG A 31 6.75 -3.57 -49.48
N PRO A 32 5.84 -2.59 -49.43
CA PRO A 32 6.05 -1.43 -48.57
C PRO A 32 6.31 -1.93 -47.16
N ALA A 33 7.28 -1.31 -46.47
CA ALA A 33 7.54 -1.62 -45.08
C ALA A 33 6.21 -1.50 -44.32
N SER A 34 5.81 -2.55 -43.61
CA SER A 34 4.54 -2.54 -42.89
C SER A 34 4.62 -1.38 -41.91
N ALA A 35 3.71 -0.41 -42.04
CA ALA A 35 3.67 0.75 -41.16
C ALA A 35 3.61 0.23 -39.71
N ALA A 36 4.70 0.42 -38.97
CA ALA A 36 4.80 -0.05 -37.61
C ALA A 36 3.84 0.81 -36.78
N SER A 37 2.86 0.18 -36.15
CA SER A 37 1.83 0.86 -35.36
C SER A 37 2.50 1.80 -34.36
N THR A 38 2.11 3.07 -34.36
CA THR A 38 2.72 4.06 -33.45
C THR A 38 1.81 4.34 -32.25
N ALA A 39 2.42 4.74 -31.15
CA ALA A 39 1.72 5.16 -29.94
C ALA A 39 2.26 6.53 -29.50
N THR A 40 1.38 7.45 -29.10
CA THR A 40 1.79 8.75 -28.56
C THR A 40 1.45 8.86 -27.07
N THR A 41 2.40 9.29 -26.24
CA THR A 41 2.20 9.43 -24.79
C THR A 41 1.21 10.56 -24.46
N THR A 42 0.20 10.28 -23.62
CA THR A 42 -0.84 11.27 -23.25
C THR A 42 -0.46 12.10 -22.02
N VAL A 43 0.52 11.63 -21.25
CA VAL A 43 1.14 12.22 -20.05
C VAL A 43 2.64 11.91 -20.02
N TYR A 44 3.38 12.44 -19.04
CA TYR A 44 4.72 11.93 -18.74
C TYR A 44 4.61 10.48 -18.27
N LEU A 45 5.34 9.55 -18.89
CA LEU A 45 5.08 8.12 -18.79
C LEU A 45 6.36 7.30 -18.56
N ASN A 46 6.38 6.49 -17.51
CA ASN A 46 7.52 5.63 -17.24
C ASN A 46 7.58 4.46 -18.25
N LEU A 47 8.72 4.35 -18.93
CA LEU A 47 9.13 3.17 -19.68
C LEU A 47 9.81 2.19 -18.71
N ARG A 48 9.37 0.94 -18.66
CA ARG A 48 9.86 -0.10 -17.73
C ARG A 48 10.45 -1.27 -18.48
N ASP A 49 11.32 -2.06 -17.83
CA ASP A 49 11.83 -3.30 -18.44
C ASP A 49 10.80 -4.44 -18.50
N SER A 50 9.67 -4.31 -17.78
CA SER A 50 8.64 -5.34 -17.67
C SER A 50 7.24 -4.75 -17.51
N ALA A 51 6.22 -5.49 -17.97
CA ALA A 51 4.80 -5.12 -17.88
C ALA A 51 4.29 -5.23 -16.44
N GLY A 52 4.35 -4.14 -15.68
CA GLY A 52 3.81 -4.06 -14.33
C GLY A 52 4.36 -2.90 -13.51
N MET A 53 3.65 -2.50 -12.46
CA MET A 53 4.07 -1.41 -11.56
C MET A 53 5.35 -1.71 -10.78
N THR A 54 5.71 -2.99 -10.63
CA THR A 54 6.95 -3.49 -10.03
C THR A 54 8.14 -3.52 -10.99
N GLY A 55 7.93 -3.37 -12.31
CA GLY A 55 9.02 -3.34 -13.29
C GLY A 55 9.91 -2.12 -13.09
N ARG A 56 11.23 -2.28 -13.25
CA ARG A 56 12.18 -1.18 -13.02
C ARG A 56 12.01 -0.14 -14.13
N VAL A 57 11.98 1.13 -13.74
CA VAL A 57 11.90 2.26 -14.68
C VAL A 57 13.23 2.39 -15.41
N LEU A 58 13.20 2.29 -16.73
CA LEU A 58 14.33 2.52 -17.63
C LEU A 58 14.52 4.02 -17.89
N THR A 59 13.40 4.74 -18.10
CA THR A 59 13.35 6.20 -18.23
C THR A 59 11.91 6.71 -18.07
N THR A 60 11.73 8.03 -18.00
CA THR A 60 10.41 8.68 -18.09
C THR A 60 10.31 9.43 -19.42
N LEU A 61 9.33 9.04 -20.24
CA LEU A 61 9.04 9.62 -21.55
C LEU A 61 8.23 10.92 -21.37
N PRO A 62 8.60 12.05 -22.02
CA PRO A 62 7.78 13.25 -22.04
C PRO A 62 6.38 13.02 -22.66
N LYS A 63 5.43 13.87 -22.28
CA LYS A 63 4.09 13.91 -22.90
C LYS A 63 4.17 14.33 -24.37
N GLY A 64 3.48 13.60 -25.24
CA GLY A 64 3.45 13.84 -26.68
C GLY A 64 4.58 13.16 -27.46
N GLU A 65 5.38 12.30 -26.82
CA GLU A 65 6.40 11.50 -27.51
C GLU A 65 5.73 10.40 -28.34
N THR A 66 6.15 10.27 -29.60
CA THR A 66 5.71 9.20 -30.51
C THR A 66 6.69 8.03 -30.46
N LEU A 67 6.14 6.85 -30.24
CA LEU A 67 6.81 5.58 -30.00
C LEU A 67 6.39 4.56 -31.05
N THR A 68 7.25 3.57 -31.33
CA THR A 68 6.90 2.41 -32.16
C THR A 68 6.35 1.30 -31.26
N VAL A 69 5.17 0.76 -31.55
CA VAL A 69 4.60 -0.39 -30.82
C VAL A 69 5.28 -1.68 -31.29
N LEU A 70 5.60 -2.55 -30.33
CA LEU A 70 6.22 -3.86 -30.56
C LEU A 70 5.31 -5.02 -30.13
N ASP A 71 4.52 -4.83 -29.08
CA ASP A 71 3.53 -5.79 -28.58
C ASP A 71 2.39 -5.02 -27.91
N ASP A 72 1.15 -5.36 -28.25
CA ASP A 72 -0.08 -4.77 -27.73
C ASP A 72 -1.06 -5.85 -27.22
N SER A 73 -0.58 -7.08 -26.99
CA SER A 73 -1.39 -8.23 -26.57
C SER A 73 -1.85 -8.19 -25.09
N ASN A 74 -1.34 -7.24 -24.30
CA ASN A 74 -1.64 -7.08 -22.89
C ASN A 74 -2.62 -5.91 -22.65
N ALA A 75 -3.69 -6.17 -21.90
CA ALA A 75 -4.80 -5.25 -21.69
C ALA A 75 -4.46 -3.98 -20.89
N GLU A 76 -3.34 -3.96 -20.16
CA GLU A 76 -2.92 -2.83 -19.32
C GLU A 76 -1.54 -2.24 -19.70
N TRP A 77 -0.73 -2.96 -20.48
CA TRP A 77 0.65 -2.58 -20.82
C TRP A 77 0.98 -2.83 -22.29
N VAL A 78 1.69 -1.89 -22.91
CA VAL A 78 2.12 -1.95 -24.31
C VAL A 78 3.65 -1.98 -24.35
N LYS A 79 4.24 -2.89 -25.12
CA LYS A 79 5.68 -2.87 -25.38
C LYS A 79 5.96 -1.90 -26.53
N VAL A 80 6.91 -1.00 -26.32
CA VAL A 80 7.21 0.12 -27.21
C VAL A 80 8.73 0.29 -27.39
N ARG A 81 9.11 0.97 -28.47
CA ARG A 81 10.47 1.45 -28.76
C ARG A 81 10.48 2.96 -28.95
N THR A 82 11.38 3.66 -28.28
CA THR A 82 11.60 5.11 -28.45
C THR A 82 12.26 5.43 -29.80
N SER A 83 12.29 6.71 -30.17
CA SER A 83 13.08 7.21 -31.32
C SER A 83 14.59 6.97 -31.16
N SER A 84 15.09 6.90 -29.91
CA SER A 84 16.45 6.52 -29.56
C SER A 84 16.72 5.01 -29.56
N GLY A 85 15.74 4.18 -29.92
CA GLY A 85 15.88 2.72 -30.03
C GLY A 85 15.71 1.95 -28.71
N LEU A 86 15.45 2.61 -27.58
CA LEU A 86 15.26 1.98 -26.29
C LEU A 86 13.90 1.26 -26.23
N GLU A 87 13.91 -0.03 -25.88
CA GLU A 87 12.69 -0.84 -25.72
C GLU A 87 12.25 -0.95 -24.26
N GLY A 88 10.93 -1.02 -24.05
CA GLY A 88 10.35 -1.31 -22.75
C GLY A 88 8.83 -1.34 -22.79
N TRP A 89 8.21 -1.41 -21.61
CA TRP A 89 6.77 -1.45 -21.40
C TRP A 89 6.25 -0.14 -20.80
N CYS A 90 5.14 0.35 -21.32
CA CYS A 90 4.42 1.52 -20.84
C CYS A 90 2.95 1.15 -20.54
N SER A 91 2.30 1.86 -19.62
CA SER A 91 0.87 1.63 -19.34
C SER A 91 0.01 2.04 -20.54
N ARG A 92 -0.91 1.16 -20.95
CA ARG A 92 -1.84 1.34 -22.08
C ARG A 92 -2.77 2.54 -21.88
N GLU A 93 -3.17 2.82 -20.64
CA GLU A 93 -4.02 3.97 -20.26
C GLU A 93 -3.41 5.32 -20.72
N TYR A 94 -2.07 5.37 -20.84
CA TYR A 94 -1.31 6.58 -21.10
C TYR A 94 -0.73 6.65 -22.52
N LEU A 95 -1.22 5.81 -23.44
CA LEU A 95 -0.82 5.74 -24.84
C LEU A 95 -2.01 5.90 -25.80
N SER A 96 -1.85 6.74 -26.82
CA SER A 96 -2.80 6.89 -27.93
C SER A 96 -2.27 6.13 -29.14
N LEU A 97 -2.92 5.00 -29.47
CA LEU A 97 -2.50 4.09 -30.54
C LEU A 97 -3.04 4.53 -31.92
N ALA A 98 -2.14 4.70 -32.88
CA ALA A 98 -2.48 5.01 -34.27
C ALA A 98 -2.56 3.72 -35.11
N GLY A 99 -3.77 3.36 -35.58
CA GLY A 99 -4.01 2.24 -36.49
C GLY A 99 -5.39 1.60 -36.38
N SER A 100 -6.03 1.69 -35.22
CA SER A 100 -7.34 1.06 -34.96
C SER A 100 -8.52 1.87 -35.53
N SER A 101 -8.75 1.79 -36.84
CA SER A 101 -9.98 2.30 -37.47
C SER A 101 -11.18 1.42 -37.09
N SER A 102 -12.05 1.90 -36.21
CA SER A 102 -13.29 1.23 -35.81
C SER A 102 -14.38 1.38 -36.87
N ALA A 103 -15.15 0.31 -37.09
CA ALA A 103 -16.28 0.27 -38.01
C ALA A 103 -17.61 0.12 -37.25
N ASP A 104 -18.60 0.93 -37.68
CA ASP A 104 -20.03 0.86 -37.39
C ASP A 104 -20.53 0.52 -35.97
N ALA A 105 -20.78 1.59 -35.19
CA ALA A 105 -21.72 1.61 -34.07
C ALA A 105 -22.84 2.65 -34.27
N SER A 106 -23.18 3.01 -35.52
CA SER A 106 -24.00 4.18 -35.86
C SER A 106 -25.53 4.01 -35.70
N ALA A 107 -26.01 2.92 -35.11
CA ALA A 107 -27.43 2.52 -35.16
C ALA A 107 -28.21 2.62 -33.83
N ALA A 108 -27.58 2.96 -32.70
CA ALA A 108 -28.18 2.78 -31.37
C ALA A 108 -28.63 4.07 -30.64
N LEU A 109 -28.12 5.25 -31.02
CA LEU A 109 -28.31 6.50 -30.28
C LEU A 109 -29.36 7.43 -30.93
N ALA A 110 -30.62 7.01 -30.89
CA ALA A 110 -31.76 7.79 -31.37
C ALA A 110 -32.06 9.02 -30.49
N VAL A 111 -32.48 10.14 -31.10
CA VAL A 111 -32.84 11.36 -30.35
C VAL A 111 -34.06 11.09 -29.46
N GLY A 112 -33.96 11.47 -28.18
CA GLY A 112 -34.94 11.18 -27.15
C GLY A 112 -34.72 9.87 -26.38
N SER A 113 -33.86 8.96 -26.85
CA SER A 113 -33.52 7.74 -26.10
C SER A 113 -32.57 8.03 -24.93
N THR A 114 -32.40 7.05 -24.05
CA THR A 114 -31.40 7.09 -22.98
C THR A 114 -30.25 6.12 -23.23
N ALA A 115 -29.05 6.56 -22.84
CA ALA A 115 -27.82 5.77 -22.90
C ALA A 115 -27.07 5.87 -21.58
N VAL A 116 -26.26 4.85 -21.27
CA VAL A 116 -25.33 4.83 -20.13
C VAL A 116 -23.89 4.98 -20.62
N THR A 117 -23.09 5.73 -19.87
CA THR A 117 -21.65 5.83 -20.14
C THR A 117 -20.95 4.50 -19.84
N THR A 118 -20.11 4.01 -20.76
CA THR A 118 -19.34 2.77 -20.57
C THR A 118 -18.07 2.97 -19.74
N VAL A 119 -17.62 4.21 -19.58
CA VAL A 119 -16.45 4.66 -18.80
C VAL A 119 -16.71 6.05 -18.19
N TYR A 120 -15.74 6.61 -17.46
CA TYR A 120 -15.78 8.03 -17.06
C TYR A 120 -15.62 8.93 -18.31
N LEU A 121 -16.66 9.68 -18.66
CA LEU A 121 -16.80 10.35 -19.95
C LEU A 121 -16.96 11.87 -19.79
N ASN A 122 -16.11 12.65 -20.46
CA ASN A 122 -16.16 14.11 -20.43
C ASN A 122 -17.32 14.67 -21.27
N LEU A 123 -18.16 15.48 -20.64
CA LEU A 123 -19.19 16.31 -21.27
C LEU A 123 -18.61 17.71 -21.53
N ARG A 124 -18.71 18.20 -22.78
CA ARG A 124 -18.04 19.42 -23.25
C ARG A 124 -19.02 20.43 -23.84
N GLN A 125 -18.59 21.68 -23.93
CA GLN A 125 -19.43 22.78 -24.42
C GLN A 125 -19.72 22.70 -25.93
N ALA A 126 -18.81 22.10 -26.70
CA ALA A 126 -18.93 21.83 -28.13
C ALA A 126 -18.31 20.46 -28.48
N ALA A 127 -18.63 19.95 -29.67
CA ALA A 127 -18.02 18.73 -30.20
C ALA A 127 -16.51 18.94 -30.46
N GLY A 128 -15.65 18.20 -29.76
CA GLY A 128 -14.19 18.20 -29.96
C GLY A 128 -13.38 18.10 -28.68
N THR A 129 -12.23 17.41 -28.73
CA THR A 129 -11.34 17.18 -27.58
C THR A 129 -10.68 18.45 -27.03
N GLY A 130 -10.62 19.53 -27.83
CA GLY A 130 -10.18 20.85 -27.40
C GLY A 130 -11.26 21.73 -26.77
N SER A 131 -12.54 21.32 -26.80
CA SER A 131 -13.62 22.10 -26.19
C SER A 131 -13.58 22.04 -24.66
N ALA A 132 -13.96 23.13 -23.99
CA ALA A 132 -14.04 23.20 -22.54
C ALA A 132 -14.92 22.07 -21.97
N VAL A 133 -14.39 21.37 -20.96
CA VAL A 133 -15.12 20.34 -20.21
C VAL A 133 -16.09 21.03 -19.25
N LEU A 134 -17.39 20.77 -19.42
CA LEU A 134 -18.44 21.25 -18.52
C LEU A 134 -18.47 20.40 -17.25
N THR A 135 -18.30 19.08 -17.40
CA THR A 135 -18.20 18.10 -16.29
C THR A 135 -17.67 16.76 -16.81
N THR A 136 -17.23 15.88 -15.90
CA THR A 136 -16.93 14.48 -16.21
C THR A 136 -18.05 13.61 -15.64
N MET A 137 -18.74 12.88 -16.51
CA MET A 137 -19.79 11.93 -16.13
C MET A 137 -19.12 10.62 -15.68
N PRO A 138 -19.49 10.02 -14.53
CA PRO A 138 -18.90 8.74 -14.10
C PRO A 138 -19.31 7.59 -15.03
N GLN A 139 -18.65 6.44 -14.91
CA GLN A 139 -19.09 5.19 -15.55
C GLN A 139 -20.49 4.80 -15.06
N GLY A 140 -21.37 4.35 -15.97
CA GLY A 140 -22.77 4.01 -15.67
C GLY A 140 -23.72 5.21 -15.56
N ALA A 141 -23.27 6.43 -15.86
CA ALA A 141 -24.11 7.62 -15.83
C ALA A 141 -25.14 7.62 -16.98
N ILE A 142 -26.41 7.81 -16.65
CA ILE A 142 -27.51 7.91 -17.62
C ILE A 142 -27.54 9.30 -18.24
N VAL A 143 -27.71 9.36 -19.57
CA VAL A 143 -27.92 10.59 -20.34
C VAL A 143 -29.05 10.41 -21.35
N THR A 144 -29.78 11.48 -21.67
CA THR A 144 -30.76 11.53 -22.77
C THR A 144 -30.08 12.08 -24.02
N ILE A 145 -30.27 11.44 -25.18
CA ILE A 145 -29.71 11.89 -26.46
C ILE A 145 -30.53 13.06 -27.00
N LEU A 146 -29.89 14.21 -27.24
CA LEU A 146 -30.54 15.44 -27.74
C LEU A 146 -30.34 15.68 -29.24
N ALA A 147 -29.28 15.14 -29.82
CA ALA A 147 -29.02 15.17 -31.25
C ALA A 147 -28.29 13.87 -31.64
N ALA A 148 -28.53 13.38 -32.86
CA ALA A 148 -27.85 12.19 -33.36
C ALA A 148 -26.32 12.39 -33.41
N PRO A 149 -25.50 11.32 -33.27
CA PRO A 149 -24.05 11.42 -33.36
C PRO A 149 -23.58 12.02 -34.70
N SER A 150 -22.55 12.87 -34.63
CA SER A 150 -21.86 13.45 -35.80
C SER A 150 -20.38 13.61 -35.51
N ASN A 151 -19.52 13.17 -36.44
CA ASN A 151 -18.06 13.18 -36.32
C ASN A 151 -17.54 12.56 -34.99
N GLY A 152 -18.20 11.49 -34.51
CA GLY A 152 -17.88 10.81 -33.25
C GLY A 152 -18.41 11.48 -31.97
N TRP A 153 -19.03 12.66 -32.06
CA TRP A 153 -19.60 13.39 -30.93
C TRP A 153 -21.13 13.35 -30.94
N VAL A 154 -21.74 13.29 -29.76
CA VAL A 154 -23.19 13.25 -29.58
C VAL A 154 -23.60 14.29 -28.54
N LYS A 155 -24.64 15.09 -28.84
CA LYS A 155 -25.18 16.06 -27.87
C LYS A 155 -26.15 15.34 -26.95
N VAL A 156 -25.94 15.47 -25.64
CA VAL A 156 -26.73 14.79 -24.61
C VAL A 156 -27.13 15.73 -23.49
N LYS A 157 -28.14 15.30 -22.72
CA LYS A 157 -28.56 15.92 -21.46
C LYS A 157 -28.29 14.94 -20.32
N THR A 158 -27.58 15.39 -19.29
CA THR A 158 -27.46 14.63 -18.04
C THR A 158 -28.79 14.65 -17.28
N VAL A 159 -28.96 13.73 -16.33
CA VAL A 159 -30.08 13.77 -15.36
C VAL A 159 -30.08 15.09 -14.56
N SER A 160 -28.92 15.72 -14.34
CA SER A 160 -28.79 17.07 -13.75
C SER A 160 -29.23 18.23 -14.67
N GLY A 161 -29.81 17.93 -15.84
CA GLY A 161 -30.29 18.92 -16.81
C GLY A 161 -29.20 19.60 -17.64
N THR A 162 -27.93 19.23 -17.46
CA THR A 162 -26.78 19.85 -18.12
C THR A 162 -26.67 19.33 -19.56
N GLU A 163 -26.66 20.24 -20.54
CA GLU A 163 -26.52 19.90 -21.95
C GLU A 163 -25.08 20.09 -22.44
N GLY A 164 -24.58 19.14 -23.22
CA GLY A 164 -23.24 19.23 -23.81
C GLY A 164 -22.95 18.09 -24.78
N TYR A 165 -21.73 18.05 -25.29
CA TYR A 165 -21.25 17.05 -26.23
C TYR A 165 -20.30 16.07 -25.55
N CYS A 166 -20.48 14.78 -25.78
CA CYS A 166 -19.55 13.73 -25.37
C CYS A 166 -19.22 12.82 -26.57
N SER A 167 -18.21 11.96 -26.46
CA SER A 167 -17.93 10.98 -27.52
C SER A 167 -18.98 9.87 -27.49
N ALA A 168 -19.53 9.54 -28.67
CA ALA A 168 -20.58 8.54 -28.84
C ALA A 168 -20.08 7.10 -28.60
N GLU A 169 -18.78 6.85 -28.82
CA GLU A 169 -18.10 5.57 -28.60
C GLU A 169 -18.25 5.05 -27.16
N TYR A 170 -18.37 5.97 -26.20
CA TYR A 170 -18.45 5.67 -24.77
C TYR A 170 -19.89 5.71 -24.22
N LEU A 171 -20.90 5.64 -25.08
CA LEU A 171 -22.30 5.50 -24.70
C LEU A 171 -22.89 4.16 -25.20
N SER A 172 -23.35 3.32 -24.28
CA SER A 172 -24.21 2.19 -24.60
C SER A 172 -25.67 2.62 -24.50
N ALA A 173 -26.44 2.50 -25.58
CA ALA A 173 -27.88 2.74 -25.52
C ALA A 173 -28.56 1.71 -24.61
N ASN A 174 -29.54 2.15 -23.80
CA ASN A 174 -30.54 1.23 -23.27
C ASN A 174 -31.63 1.08 -24.34
N ALA A 175 -31.85 -0.14 -24.83
CA ALA A 175 -32.86 -0.39 -25.84
C ALA A 175 -34.26 -0.08 -25.27
N ALA A 176 -34.88 0.99 -25.79
CA ALA A 176 -36.25 1.33 -25.45
C ALA A 176 -37.21 0.33 -26.10
N SER A 177 -37.96 -0.42 -25.30
CA SER A 177 -39.12 -1.16 -25.77
C SER A 177 -40.28 -0.20 -26.01
N ASP A 178 -40.59 0.11 -27.27
CA ASP A 178 -41.72 0.95 -27.63
C ASP A 178 -43.05 0.38 -27.13
N SER A 179 -43.85 1.23 -26.46
CA SER A 179 -45.30 1.30 -26.63
C SER A 179 -45.88 2.53 -25.93
N SER A 180 -46.66 3.31 -26.66
CA SER A 180 -47.37 4.49 -26.16
C SER A 180 -48.61 4.11 -25.33
N GLY A 181 -48.80 4.73 -24.16
CA GLY A 181 -50.04 4.62 -23.39
C GLY A 181 -50.03 5.52 -22.16
N GLY A 182 -50.69 6.68 -22.23
CA GLY A 182 -50.68 7.67 -21.16
C GLY A 182 -51.85 7.53 -20.18
N SER A 183 -51.56 7.55 -18.88
CA SER A 183 -52.46 8.11 -17.86
C SER A 183 -51.68 8.51 -16.61
N SER A 184 -52.21 9.47 -15.86
CA SER A 184 -51.57 10.08 -14.68
C SER A 184 -51.82 9.32 -13.39
N SER A 185 -50.80 9.14 -12.53
CA SER A 185 -51.01 8.82 -11.11
C SER A 185 -49.87 9.37 -10.22
N ALA A 186 -50.17 9.46 -8.92
CA ALA A 186 -49.45 10.19 -7.87
C ALA A 186 -47.91 10.13 -7.90
N GLY A 187 -47.28 11.31 -7.84
CA GLY A 187 -45.83 11.44 -7.67
C GLY A 187 -45.38 11.16 -6.23
N THR A 188 -44.48 10.19 -6.07
CA THR A 188 -43.73 9.97 -4.82
C THR A 188 -42.58 10.97 -4.70
N VAL A 189 -42.34 11.47 -3.49
CA VAL A 189 -41.29 12.45 -3.19
C VAL A 189 -40.25 11.80 -2.30
N THR A 190 -39.00 11.75 -2.77
CA THR A 190 -37.88 11.29 -1.93
C THR A 190 -37.43 12.44 -1.04
N VAL A 191 -37.44 12.23 0.27
CA VAL A 191 -37.04 13.19 1.29
C VAL A 191 -35.84 12.65 2.07
N ALA A 192 -35.11 13.55 2.74
CA ALA A 192 -34.03 13.19 3.64
C ALA A 192 -34.13 14.00 4.94
N ILE A 193 -33.71 13.39 6.05
CA ILE A 193 -33.57 14.07 7.34
C ILE A 193 -32.10 14.00 7.76
N THR A 194 -31.52 15.15 8.11
CA THR A 194 -30.12 15.22 8.55
C THR A 194 -29.93 14.55 9.92
N THR A 195 -29.04 13.57 10.02
CA THR A 195 -28.76 12.84 11.28
C THR A 195 -27.69 13.52 12.16
N ALA A 196 -27.04 14.56 11.65
CA ALA A 196 -26.09 15.42 12.36
C ALA A 196 -26.13 16.86 11.80
N ASN A 197 -25.38 17.79 12.40
CA ASN A 197 -25.21 19.15 11.88
C ASN A 197 -24.43 19.13 10.54
N LEU A 198 -25.15 19.20 9.42
CA LEU A 198 -24.65 18.80 8.11
C LEU A 198 -24.37 19.99 7.20
N LYS A 199 -23.15 20.05 6.65
CA LYS A 199 -22.75 21.08 5.69
C LYS A 199 -23.35 20.79 4.31
N LEU A 200 -24.16 21.72 3.81
CA LEU A 200 -24.65 21.76 2.43
C LEU A 200 -23.55 22.33 1.54
N ARG A 201 -23.08 21.59 0.53
CA ARG A 201 -21.88 21.94 -0.26
C ARG A 201 -22.17 22.18 -1.74
N THR A 202 -21.26 22.86 -2.43
CA THR A 202 -21.35 23.06 -3.89
C THR A 202 -21.13 21.78 -4.72
N GLY A 203 -20.56 20.72 -4.14
CA GLY A 203 -20.29 19.45 -4.83
C GLY A 203 -20.12 18.25 -3.88
N PRO A 204 -20.13 17.01 -4.42
CA PRO A 204 -20.19 15.77 -3.65
C PRO A 204 -18.82 15.31 -3.09
N ALA A 205 -18.14 16.20 -2.36
CA ALA A 205 -16.94 15.87 -1.56
C ALA A 205 -16.69 16.89 -0.46
N VAL A 206 -15.91 16.52 0.57
CA VAL A 206 -15.54 17.42 1.69
C VAL A 206 -14.66 18.60 1.29
N SER A 207 -14.08 18.58 0.09
CA SER A 207 -13.29 19.67 -0.51
C SER A 207 -14.14 20.79 -1.12
N TYR A 208 -15.42 20.55 -1.44
CA TYR A 208 -16.30 21.58 -2.01
C TYR A 208 -16.78 22.56 -0.93
N THR A 209 -16.86 23.84 -1.29
CA THR A 209 -17.29 24.94 -0.42
C THR A 209 -18.62 24.64 0.27
N ALA A 210 -18.68 24.82 1.58
CA ALA A 210 -19.92 24.76 2.33
C ALA A 210 -20.72 26.06 2.11
N LEU A 211 -21.93 25.93 1.59
CA LEU A 211 -22.90 27.01 1.39
C LEU A 211 -23.53 27.42 2.72
N LEU A 212 -23.81 26.45 3.60
CA LEU A 212 -24.28 26.64 4.97
C LEU A 212 -24.13 25.33 5.78
N THR A 213 -24.36 25.40 7.09
CA THR A 213 -24.52 24.21 7.95
C THR A 213 -25.98 24.11 8.39
N MET A 214 -26.61 22.96 8.18
CA MET A 214 -27.99 22.68 8.56
C MET A 214 -28.00 21.97 9.91
N PRO A 215 -28.88 22.33 10.87
CA PRO A 215 -29.01 21.61 12.13
C PRO A 215 -29.44 20.15 11.92
N GLN A 216 -29.06 19.26 12.84
CA GLN A 216 -29.63 17.91 12.95
C GLN A 216 -31.17 17.97 13.00
N GLY A 217 -31.84 17.00 12.37
CA GLY A 217 -33.30 16.97 12.22
C GLY A 217 -33.89 17.81 11.07
N THR A 218 -33.08 18.56 10.32
CA THR A 218 -33.55 19.30 9.14
C THR A 218 -34.10 18.35 8.07
N LYS A 219 -35.37 18.51 7.69
CA LYS A 219 -36.00 17.78 6.57
C LYS A 219 -35.73 18.49 5.24
N LEU A 220 -35.42 17.70 4.23
CA LEU A 220 -34.92 18.11 2.91
C LEU A 220 -35.63 17.29 1.82
N THR A 221 -35.71 17.82 0.60
CA THR A 221 -36.11 17.04 -0.59
C THR A 221 -34.87 16.54 -1.30
N VAL A 222 -34.80 15.24 -1.62
CA VAL A 222 -33.68 14.66 -2.38
C VAL A 222 -33.93 14.88 -3.87
N THR A 223 -33.02 15.57 -4.53
CA THR A 223 -33.08 15.87 -5.98
C THR A 223 -32.10 15.06 -6.81
N ASP A 224 -31.06 14.50 -6.19
CA ASP A 224 -30.18 13.49 -6.81
C ASP A 224 -29.69 12.50 -5.73
N ASN A 225 -29.85 11.20 -5.98
CA ASN A 225 -29.40 10.13 -5.09
C ASN A 225 -28.40 9.18 -5.77
N SER A 226 -27.84 9.55 -6.93
CA SER A 226 -27.03 8.67 -7.80
C SER A 226 -25.58 8.46 -7.33
N ASN A 227 -24.95 9.46 -6.71
CA ASN A 227 -23.58 9.36 -6.22
C ASN A 227 -23.49 8.40 -5.01
N SER A 228 -22.41 7.62 -4.89
CA SER A 228 -22.28 6.56 -3.88
C SER A 228 -22.19 7.09 -2.43
N GLY A 229 -21.60 8.26 -2.21
CA GLY A 229 -21.39 8.84 -0.87
C GLY A 229 -22.21 10.09 -0.57
N TRP A 230 -22.78 10.76 -1.58
CA TRP A 230 -23.43 12.07 -1.44
C TRP A 230 -24.79 12.10 -2.14
N ALA A 231 -25.76 12.79 -1.55
CA ALA A 231 -27.03 13.12 -2.20
C ALA A 231 -27.09 14.62 -2.46
N LYS A 232 -27.66 15.02 -3.60
CA LYS A 232 -28.06 16.41 -3.83
C LYS A 232 -29.44 16.62 -3.23
N VAL A 233 -29.55 17.65 -2.42
CA VAL A 233 -30.70 17.93 -1.57
C VAL A 233 -31.11 19.40 -1.68
N LYS A 234 -32.39 19.65 -1.45
CA LYS A 234 -33.01 20.97 -1.45
C LYS A 234 -33.62 21.27 -0.08
N THR A 235 -33.28 22.42 0.47
CA THR A 235 -33.85 22.93 1.73
C THR A 235 -35.24 23.54 1.51
N ALA A 236 -36.00 23.75 2.60
CA ALA A 236 -37.31 24.39 2.54
C ALA A 236 -37.28 25.84 2.01
N ASP A 237 -36.18 26.57 2.23
CA ASP A 237 -35.93 27.89 1.65
C ASP A 237 -35.33 27.84 0.22
N GLY A 238 -35.37 26.67 -0.42
CA GLY A 238 -35.09 26.49 -1.84
C GLY A 238 -33.61 26.40 -2.24
N LYS A 239 -32.67 26.45 -1.29
CA LYS A 239 -31.24 26.30 -1.57
C LYS A 239 -30.93 24.85 -1.92
N GLU A 240 -30.10 24.64 -2.93
CA GLU A 240 -29.67 23.32 -3.39
C GLU A 240 -28.17 23.11 -3.21
N GLY A 241 -27.79 21.90 -2.82
CA GLY A 241 -26.39 21.51 -2.68
C GLY A 241 -26.24 20.03 -2.36
N TRP A 242 -25.01 19.60 -2.12
CA TRP A 242 -24.65 18.22 -1.84
C TRP A 242 -24.38 18.00 -0.35
N CYS A 243 -24.87 16.88 0.16
CA CYS A 243 -24.68 16.43 1.54
C CYS A 243 -24.25 14.96 1.56
N SER A 244 -23.38 14.58 2.50
CA SER A 244 -22.96 13.18 2.63
C SER A 244 -24.15 12.33 3.07
N LYS A 245 -24.37 11.20 2.39
CA LYS A 245 -25.44 10.22 2.69
C LYS A 245 -25.28 9.60 4.08
N GLU A 246 -24.03 9.51 4.54
CA GLU A 246 -23.64 9.13 5.89
C GLU A 246 -24.41 9.92 6.98
N PHE A 247 -24.80 11.15 6.67
CA PHE A 247 -25.51 12.05 7.57
C PHE A 247 -26.97 12.33 7.14
N LEU A 248 -27.56 11.47 6.30
CA LEU A 248 -28.93 11.60 5.79
C LEU A 248 -29.72 10.29 5.92
N THR A 249 -30.81 10.29 6.69
CA THR A 249 -31.83 9.24 6.60
C THR A 249 -32.73 9.57 5.41
N ILE A 250 -32.65 8.78 4.33
CA ILE A 250 -33.42 8.98 3.09
C ILE A 250 -34.67 8.08 3.10
N THR A 251 -35.85 8.65 2.87
CA THR A 251 -37.14 7.94 2.78
C THR A 251 -37.95 8.43 1.59
N THR A 252 -38.87 7.60 1.08
CA THR A 252 -39.79 7.97 0.00
C THR A 252 -41.20 8.12 0.58
N GLU A 253 -41.77 9.31 0.48
CA GLU A 253 -43.09 9.67 1.02
C GLU A 253 -44.07 9.99 -0.13
N ALA A 254 -45.38 9.89 0.15
CA ALA A 254 -46.41 10.41 -0.74
C ALA A 254 -46.56 11.92 -0.51
N GLY A 255 -46.37 12.73 -1.56
CA GLY A 255 -46.36 14.19 -1.42
C GLY A 255 -47.74 14.79 -1.13
N SER A 256 -47.86 15.52 -0.01
CA SER A 256 -49.02 16.39 0.28
C SER A 256 -48.61 17.87 0.13
N SER A 257 -49.50 18.70 -0.41
CA SER A 257 -49.20 20.09 -0.79
C SER A 257 -49.49 21.09 0.34
N GLY A 258 -48.58 22.04 0.55
CA GLY A 258 -48.78 23.17 1.47
C GLY A 258 -48.00 24.40 1.01
N SER A 259 -48.73 25.44 0.57
CA SER A 259 -48.18 26.79 0.34
C SER A 259 -48.18 27.58 1.68
N SER A 260 -47.65 28.80 1.84
CA SER A 260 -47.33 29.88 0.89
C SER A 260 -46.44 30.97 1.54
N SER A 261 -45.91 31.91 0.72
CA SER A 261 -45.49 33.29 1.09
C SER A 261 -44.26 33.46 2.02
N SER A 262 -43.42 34.51 1.94
CA SER A 262 -43.30 35.67 1.04
C SER A 262 -41.83 36.15 0.97
N ALA A 263 -41.46 36.92 -0.05
CA ALA A 263 -40.15 37.59 -0.19
C ALA A 263 -40.19 39.04 0.38
N PRO A 264 -39.09 39.86 0.39
CA PRO A 264 -38.52 40.40 -0.87
C PRO A 264 -36.98 40.67 -0.90
N SER A 265 -36.41 40.67 -2.12
CA SER A 265 -35.36 41.56 -2.72
C SER A 265 -34.09 41.98 -1.92
N SER A 266 -32.91 42.19 -2.53
CA SER A 266 -32.66 42.93 -3.78
C SER A 266 -31.18 42.81 -4.29
N SER A 267 -30.94 43.18 -5.57
CA SER A 267 -29.71 43.76 -6.21
C SER A 267 -28.27 43.33 -5.79
N SER A 268 -27.27 43.26 -6.70
CA SER A 268 -27.21 43.60 -8.13
C SER A 268 -26.04 42.91 -8.87
N SER A 269 -26.16 42.84 -10.20
CA SER A 269 -25.11 42.57 -11.21
C SER A 269 -24.71 43.93 -11.86
N PRO A 270 -23.89 44.09 -12.94
CA PRO A 270 -23.20 43.08 -13.78
C PRO A 270 -21.77 43.45 -14.28
N ALA A 271 -21.20 42.60 -15.16
CA ALA A 271 -20.43 42.94 -16.39
C ALA A 271 -19.11 43.77 -16.33
N SER A 272 -18.19 43.74 -17.31
CA SER A 272 -17.83 42.82 -18.41
C SER A 272 -16.54 43.33 -19.11
N SER A 273 -15.96 42.52 -20.04
CA SER A 273 -15.13 42.95 -21.20
C SER A 273 -13.74 43.60 -20.96
N SER A 274 -12.75 43.54 -21.87
CA SER A 274 -12.45 42.63 -23.00
C SER A 274 -11.07 42.96 -23.64
N ALA A 275 -10.49 42.04 -24.44
CA ALA A 275 -9.34 42.23 -25.36
C ALA A 275 -7.97 42.53 -24.69
N ALA A 276 -6.83 41.90 -25.04
CA ALA A 276 -6.08 41.83 -26.31
C ALA A 276 -5.34 43.14 -26.68
N SER A 277 -4.11 43.16 -27.22
CA SER A 277 -3.33 42.07 -27.83
C SER A 277 -1.79 42.23 -27.81
N SER A 278 -1.10 41.08 -27.79
CA SER A 278 0.23 40.72 -28.37
C SER A 278 1.15 41.73 -29.09
N SER A 279 2.48 41.57 -28.93
CA SER A 279 3.48 41.45 -30.03
C SER A 279 4.93 41.15 -29.50
N VAL A 280 5.65 40.11 -29.97
CA VAL A 280 6.77 40.01 -30.97
C VAL A 280 8.13 40.66 -30.55
N SER A 281 9.36 40.19 -30.90
CA SER A 281 9.83 38.93 -31.56
C SER A 281 11.38 38.72 -31.49
N SER A 282 11.83 37.45 -31.57
CA SER A 282 13.11 36.97 -32.20
C SER A 282 14.48 37.39 -31.57
N SER A 283 15.67 36.81 -31.87
CA SER A 283 16.10 35.77 -32.85
C SER A 283 17.47 35.10 -32.48
N SER A 284 17.72 33.85 -32.95
CA SER A 284 19.01 33.24 -33.44
C SER A 284 20.32 33.20 -32.56
N SER A 285 21.30 32.27 -32.68
CA SER A 285 21.39 30.90 -33.30
C SER A 285 22.76 30.18 -33.04
N SER A 286 22.72 28.85 -32.86
CA SER A 286 23.67 27.76 -33.30
C SER A 286 25.21 27.77 -33.10
N GLY A 287 25.78 26.58 -32.76
CA GLY A 287 27.20 26.23 -32.99
C GLY A 287 27.71 24.87 -32.42
N SER A 288 28.01 23.89 -33.29
CA SER A 288 28.68 22.56 -33.09
C SER A 288 29.33 22.13 -34.44
N PRO A 289 30.04 20.97 -34.66
CA PRO A 289 30.44 19.81 -33.83
C PRO A 289 31.94 19.36 -34.04
N LEU A 290 32.33 18.07 -33.79
CA LEU A 290 33.19 17.20 -34.68
C LEU A 290 33.67 15.83 -34.06
N GLU A 291 33.90 14.82 -34.91
CA GLU A 291 34.58 13.48 -34.73
C GLU A 291 35.11 13.00 -36.12
N PRO A 292 36.16 12.11 -36.30
CA PRO A 292 35.96 10.64 -36.57
C PRO A 292 37.16 9.62 -36.47
N LYS A 293 36.87 8.29 -36.26
CA LYS A 293 37.41 6.98 -36.85
C LYS A 293 38.91 6.75 -37.29
N PRO A 294 39.39 5.53 -37.69
CA PRO A 294 39.12 4.10 -37.36
C PRO A 294 40.37 3.30 -36.83
N ASP A 295 40.21 1.99 -36.53
CA ASP A 295 41.20 1.03 -35.97
C ASP A 295 41.60 -0.09 -36.97
N PRO A 296 42.85 -0.65 -36.90
CA PRO A 296 43.01 -2.13 -36.75
C PRO A 296 44.33 -2.68 -36.11
N SER A 297 44.25 -3.90 -35.54
CA SER A 297 45.28 -5.01 -35.52
C SER A 297 46.63 -4.86 -34.75
N ASP A 298 47.27 -5.92 -34.19
CA ASP A 298 46.82 -7.28 -33.80
C ASP A 298 47.63 -7.87 -32.57
N PRO A 299 48.60 -8.84 -32.61
CA PRO A 299 48.76 -9.79 -31.48
C PRO A 299 50.13 -9.83 -30.74
N SER A 300 50.14 -10.37 -29.50
CA SER A 300 51.33 -10.86 -28.75
C SER A 300 50.91 -11.82 -27.61
N ALA A 301 51.83 -12.62 -27.06
CA ALA A 301 51.51 -13.77 -26.20
C ALA A 301 50.94 -13.42 -24.80
N GLU A 302 49.76 -13.92 -24.47
CA GLU A 302 49.10 -13.70 -23.17
C GLU A 302 49.62 -14.61 -22.04
N THR A 303 49.93 -14.00 -20.89
CA THR A 303 50.22 -14.75 -19.65
C THR A 303 48.91 -15.13 -18.96
N LYS A 304 48.41 -16.35 -19.20
CA LYS A 304 47.10 -16.77 -18.69
C LYS A 304 47.10 -16.86 -17.16
N THR A 305 46.24 -16.04 -16.54
CA THR A 305 45.90 -16.13 -15.12
C THR A 305 44.51 -16.73 -14.97
N THR A 306 44.38 -17.77 -14.17
CA THR A 306 43.10 -18.40 -13.82
C THR A 306 42.78 -18.20 -12.34
N ALA A 307 41.54 -18.45 -11.97
CA ALA A 307 41.12 -18.48 -10.58
C ALA A 307 40.04 -19.54 -10.35
N THR A 308 40.04 -20.14 -9.16
CA THR A 308 38.99 -21.07 -8.72
C THR A 308 38.30 -20.48 -7.50
N THR A 309 36.97 -20.49 -7.48
CA THR A 309 36.19 -20.02 -6.32
C THR A 309 36.34 -20.97 -5.13
N THR A 310 36.54 -20.44 -3.92
CA THR A 310 36.62 -21.24 -2.68
C THR A 310 35.31 -21.31 -1.89
N ALA A 311 34.29 -20.57 -2.35
CA ALA A 311 32.93 -20.56 -1.82
C ALA A 311 31.94 -20.12 -2.91
N ASN A 312 30.63 -20.16 -2.60
CA ASN A 312 29.58 -19.66 -3.49
C ASN A 312 29.69 -18.13 -3.66
N LEU A 313 30.27 -17.67 -4.76
CA LEU A 313 30.80 -16.32 -4.92
C LEU A 313 29.97 -15.46 -5.88
N LYS A 314 29.62 -14.25 -5.44
CA LYS A 314 28.84 -13.29 -6.23
C LYS A 314 29.73 -12.62 -7.28
N LEU A 315 29.44 -12.84 -8.56
CA LEU A 315 29.98 -12.11 -9.69
C LEU A 315 29.23 -10.78 -9.82
N ARG A 316 29.93 -9.65 -9.94
CA ARG A 316 29.33 -8.30 -9.87
C ARG A 316 29.72 -7.37 -11.02
N THR A 317 28.98 -6.29 -11.21
CA THR A 317 29.27 -5.26 -12.22
C THR A 317 30.48 -4.38 -11.90
N GLY A 318 30.97 -4.36 -10.65
CA GLY A 318 32.12 -3.56 -10.22
C GLY A 318 32.79 -4.08 -8.92
N PRO A 319 33.98 -3.57 -8.59
CA PRO A 319 34.81 -4.04 -7.48
C PRO A 319 34.30 -3.52 -6.11
N GLY A 320 33.21 -4.11 -5.62
CA GLY A 320 32.64 -3.76 -4.32
C GLY A 320 31.33 -4.49 -4.01
N THR A 321 30.98 -4.62 -2.73
CA THR A 321 29.73 -5.28 -2.29
C THR A 321 28.46 -4.48 -2.63
N ASN A 322 28.62 -3.21 -3.00
CA ASN A 322 27.60 -2.26 -3.44
C ASN A 322 27.25 -2.35 -4.93
N TYR A 323 28.00 -3.08 -5.76
CA TYR A 323 27.72 -3.23 -7.19
C TYR A 323 26.76 -4.39 -7.45
N ASP A 324 25.91 -4.25 -8.47
CA ASP A 324 24.88 -5.24 -8.82
C ASP A 324 25.47 -6.64 -9.08
N MET A 325 24.72 -7.67 -8.68
CA MET A 325 25.07 -9.07 -8.90
C MET A 325 24.67 -9.49 -10.32
N ILE A 326 25.62 -10.07 -11.06
CA ILE A 326 25.42 -10.66 -12.38
C ILE A 326 24.93 -12.11 -12.24
N LEU A 327 25.53 -12.86 -11.30
CA LEU A 327 25.14 -14.23 -10.91
C LEU A 327 25.90 -14.67 -9.64
N ILE A 328 25.57 -15.85 -9.12
CA ILE A 328 26.38 -16.57 -8.14
C ILE A 328 27.14 -17.68 -8.88
N LEU A 329 28.45 -17.75 -8.66
CA LEU A 329 29.32 -18.85 -9.06
C LEU A 329 29.29 -19.89 -7.93
N ALA A 330 29.21 -21.18 -8.25
CA ALA A 330 29.36 -22.24 -7.26
C ALA A 330 30.79 -22.26 -6.69
N SER A 331 31.01 -22.86 -5.51
CA SER A 331 32.36 -23.23 -5.08
C SER A 331 33.02 -24.17 -6.10
N GLY A 332 34.34 -24.08 -6.29
CA GLY A 332 35.06 -24.88 -7.29
C GLY A 332 34.93 -24.41 -8.74
N THR A 333 34.24 -23.30 -9.02
CA THR A 333 34.09 -22.78 -10.38
C THR A 333 35.42 -22.22 -10.90
N GLU A 334 35.91 -22.74 -12.03
CA GLU A 334 37.06 -22.19 -12.74
C GLU A 334 36.72 -20.91 -13.54
N LEU A 335 37.67 -19.99 -13.56
CA LEU A 335 37.55 -18.65 -14.14
C LEU A 335 38.87 -18.25 -14.82
N THR A 336 38.79 -17.41 -15.85
CA THR A 336 39.96 -16.66 -16.36
C THR A 336 39.96 -15.27 -15.74
N VAL A 337 41.09 -14.82 -15.17
CA VAL A 337 41.22 -13.47 -14.59
C VAL A 337 41.59 -12.48 -15.69
N THR A 338 40.79 -11.42 -15.84
CA THR A 338 40.96 -10.39 -16.88
C THR A 338 41.42 -9.04 -16.33
N ASP A 339 41.31 -8.82 -15.01
CA ASP A 339 41.99 -7.72 -14.30
C ASP A 339 42.27 -8.15 -12.86
N ASN A 340 43.50 -7.98 -12.39
CA ASN A 340 43.95 -8.33 -11.04
C ASN A 340 44.47 -7.09 -10.25
N SER A 341 44.32 -5.88 -10.80
CA SER A 341 44.94 -4.65 -10.29
C SER A 341 44.34 -4.12 -8.98
N ASN A 342 43.04 -4.35 -8.73
CA ASN A 342 42.36 -3.86 -7.54
C ASN A 342 42.79 -4.64 -6.28
N ALA A 343 42.98 -3.95 -5.15
CA ALA A 343 43.51 -4.56 -3.92
C ALA A 343 42.62 -5.67 -3.32
N GLY A 344 41.29 -5.58 -3.44
CA GLY A 344 40.34 -6.54 -2.85
C GLY A 344 39.53 -7.36 -3.85
N TRP A 345 39.54 -7.00 -5.13
CA TRP A 345 38.67 -7.59 -6.16
C TRP A 345 39.46 -7.96 -7.41
N ALA A 346 39.07 -9.04 -8.08
CA ALA A 346 39.56 -9.41 -9.40
C ALA A 346 38.41 -9.40 -10.40
N LYS A 347 38.64 -8.90 -11.61
CA LYS A 347 37.73 -9.07 -12.74
C LYS A 347 38.00 -10.42 -13.38
N VAL A 348 36.94 -11.18 -13.62
CA VAL A 348 36.98 -12.59 -14.02
C VAL A 348 35.97 -12.86 -15.13
N LYS A 349 36.24 -13.92 -15.90
CA LYS A 349 35.42 -14.40 -17.02
C LYS A 349 35.07 -15.88 -16.82
N THR A 350 33.79 -16.22 -16.94
CA THR A 350 33.30 -17.60 -16.87
C THR A 350 33.55 -18.35 -18.18
N ALA A 351 33.51 -19.69 -18.15
CA ALA A 351 33.48 -20.52 -19.37
C ALA A 351 32.30 -20.17 -20.31
N SER A 352 31.18 -19.69 -19.74
CA SER A 352 30.02 -19.15 -20.48
C SER A 352 30.20 -17.70 -20.96
N GLY A 353 31.42 -17.16 -20.92
CA GLY A 353 31.79 -15.86 -21.49
C GLY A 353 31.33 -14.62 -20.69
N LYS A 354 30.62 -14.78 -19.57
CA LYS A 354 30.18 -13.66 -18.73
C LYS A 354 31.35 -13.10 -17.94
N GLU A 355 31.49 -11.78 -17.95
CA GLU A 355 32.53 -11.04 -17.21
C GLU A 355 31.96 -10.27 -16.02
N GLY A 356 32.74 -10.13 -14.96
CA GLY A 356 32.40 -9.32 -13.79
C GLY A 356 33.48 -9.36 -12.72
N TRP A 357 33.22 -8.76 -11.56
CA TRP A 357 34.14 -8.66 -10.44
C TRP A 357 33.77 -9.60 -9.29
N CYS A 358 34.79 -10.21 -8.69
CA CYS A 358 34.68 -11.11 -7.54
C CYS A 358 35.68 -10.71 -6.44
N SER A 359 35.36 -10.97 -5.17
CA SER A 359 36.29 -10.70 -4.05
C SER A 359 37.45 -11.68 -4.07
N LYS A 360 38.68 -11.17 -3.92
CA LYS A 360 39.91 -11.98 -3.87
C LYS A 360 39.95 -12.92 -2.67
N GLU A 361 39.27 -12.57 -1.58
CA GLU A 361 39.13 -13.39 -0.37
C GLU A 361 38.57 -14.81 -0.65
N TYR A 362 37.80 -14.95 -1.74
CA TYR A 362 37.12 -16.18 -2.12
C TYR A 362 37.59 -16.74 -3.48
N LEU A 363 38.80 -16.34 -3.92
CA LEU A 363 39.42 -16.79 -5.17
C LEU A 363 40.84 -17.31 -4.90
N ASN A 364 41.08 -18.59 -5.23
CA ASN A 364 42.45 -19.09 -5.39
C ASN A 364 42.94 -18.70 -6.79
N ILE A 365 43.83 -17.70 -6.89
CA ILE A 365 44.33 -17.15 -8.17
C ILE A 365 45.68 -17.77 -8.52
N VAL A 366 45.82 -18.29 -9.74
CA VAL A 366 47.04 -18.92 -10.25
C VAL A 366 47.45 -18.27 -11.57
N THR A 367 48.69 -17.78 -11.65
CA THR A 367 49.28 -17.24 -12.89
C THR A 367 50.30 -18.23 -13.42
N THR A 368 50.07 -18.80 -14.60
CA THR A 368 50.92 -19.86 -15.15
C THR A 368 51.77 -19.31 -16.31
N GLY A 369 53.04 -19.03 -16.04
CA GLY A 369 54.03 -18.57 -17.03
C GLY A 369 55.31 -19.42 -17.00
N GLY A 370 55.81 -19.80 -18.18
CA GLY A 370 56.87 -20.81 -18.32
C GLY A 370 58.31 -20.32 -18.22
N GLY A 371 58.81 -20.09 -17.00
CA GLY A 371 60.25 -20.08 -16.66
C GLY A 371 61.11 -18.89 -17.15
N SER A 372 62.31 -18.64 -16.60
CA SER A 372 62.95 -19.21 -15.40
C SER A 372 64.13 -18.34 -14.91
N SER A 373 64.67 -18.68 -13.72
CA SER A 373 65.95 -18.23 -13.11
C SER A 373 65.96 -16.89 -12.35
N GLY A 374 66.36 -16.94 -11.07
CA GLY A 374 66.53 -15.78 -10.19
C GLY A 374 66.48 -16.11 -8.68
N SER A 375 67.60 -16.56 -8.10
CA SER A 375 67.76 -16.85 -6.66
C SER A 375 67.49 -15.60 -5.77
N SER A 376 67.03 -15.66 -4.50
CA SER A 376 67.08 -16.70 -3.46
C SER A 376 65.86 -16.58 -2.51
N GLY A 377 65.53 -17.51 -1.59
CA GLY A 377 66.13 -18.81 -1.26
C GLY A 377 66.43 -18.99 0.25
N GLY A 378 65.78 -19.97 0.90
CA GLY A 378 65.97 -20.37 2.32
C GLY A 378 64.68 -20.42 3.15
N SER A 379 64.42 -21.37 4.07
CA SER A 379 64.78 -22.80 4.18
C SER A 379 64.13 -23.42 5.44
N SER A 380 63.90 -24.74 5.42
CA SER A 380 63.55 -25.68 6.55
C SER A 380 62.08 -26.11 6.75
N SER A 381 61.75 -27.36 7.14
CA SER A 381 62.18 -28.68 6.58
C SER A 381 61.54 -29.89 7.29
N SER A 382 60.72 -30.68 6.58
CA SER A 382 60.53 -32.16 6.70
C SER A 382 59.41 -32.59 5.74
N SER A 383 59.44 -33.59 4.84
CA SER A 383 60.21 -34.83 4.58
C SER A 383 59.90 -36.02 5.50
N GLY A 384 59.56 -37.24 5.03
CA GLY A 384 59.46 -37.79 3.64
C GLY A 384 58.11 -38.51 3.38
N SER A 385 57.73 -38.89 2.15
CA SER A 385 58.32 -39.90 1.23
C SER A 385 57.89 -41.35 1.54
N SER A 386 57.59 -42.25 0.60
CA SER A 386 57.19 -42.15 -0.83
C SER A 386 56.99 -43.56 -1.42
N SER A 387 55.92 -43.83 -2.18
CA SER A 387 55.84 -44.99 -3.09
C SER A 387 54.75 -44.81 -4.16
N SER A 388 55.02 -45.24 -5.39
CA SER A 388 54.21 -45.00 -6.59
C SER A 388 53.53 -46.26 -7.15
N SER A 389 52.27 -46.17 -7.56
CA SER A 389 51.69 -47.01 -8.62
C SER A 389 50.38 -46.42 -9.16
N ASP A 390 50.45 -45.92 -10.39
CA ASP A 390 49.34 -45.79 -11.35
C ASP A 390 49.51 -46.96 -12.35
N PRO A 391 48.49 -47.53 -13.04
CA PRO A 391 47.22 -46.89 -13.42
C PRO A 391 45.93 -47.67 -13.12
N GLY A 392 44.80 -46.97 -13.23
CA GLY A 392 43.46 -47.56 -13.34
C GLY A 392 42.40 -46.54 -13.72
N GLU A 393 41.91 -46.60 -14.96
CA GLU A 393 40.70 -45.85 -15.36
C GLU A 393 39.48 -46.43 -14.62
N THR A 394 38.87 -45.61 -13.77
CA THR A 394 37.49 -45.83 -13.29
C THR A 394 36.67 -44.60 -13.64
N GLU A 395 35.60 -44.79 -14.40
CA GLU A 395 34.67 -43.72 -14.77
C GLU A 395 34.15 -43.03 -13.50
N ASN A 396 34.25 -41.70 -13.46
CA ASN A 396 33.70 -40.92 -12.36
C ASN A 396 32.16 -41.03 -12.40
N PRO A 397 31.48 -41.54 -11.36
CA PRO A 397 30.04 -41.67 -11.38
C PRO A 397 29.41 -40.28 -11.57
N GLU A 398 28.42 -40.18 -12.46
CA GLU A 398 27.80 -38.90 -12.79
C GLU A 398 27.13 -38.30 -11.55
N HIS A 399 27.40 -37.00 -11.31
CA HIS A 399 26.84 -36.19 -10.23
C HIS A 399 25.37 -35.85 -10.53
N ILE A 400 24.49 -36.86 -10.45
CA ILE A 400 23.11 -36.84 -10.95
C ILE A 400 22.21 -36.12 -9.96
N ILE A 401 21.38 -35.19 -10.44
CA ILE A 401 20.39 -34.50 -9.62
C ILE A 401 19.24 -35.46 -9.28
N VAL A 402 19.12 -35.83 -8.00
CA VAL A 402 18.09 -36.76 -7.48
C VAL A 402 16.87 -36.04 -6.89
N GLY A 403 17.01 -34.76 -6.52
CA GLY A 403 15.93 -34.01 -5.88
C GLY A 403 16.21 -32.52 -5.74
N ALA A 404 15.30 -31.80 -5.09
CA ALA A 404 15.49 -30.40 -4.73
C ALA A 404 14.70 -30.01 -3.48
N VAL A 405 15.17 -28.98 -2.77
CA VAL A 405 14.53 -28.39 -1.58
C VAL A 405 14.13 -26.94 -1.86
N VAL A 406 12.89 -26.58 -1.52
CA VAL A 406 12.37 -25.21 -1.71
C VAL A 406 12.99 -24.23 -0.70
N ASN A 407 13.62 -23.16 -1.20
CA ASN A 407 14.27 -22.13 -0.39
C ASN A 407 13.40 -20.89 -0.11
N ALA A 408 12.37 -20.64 -0.92
CA ALA A 408 11.47 -19.50 -0.77
C ALA A 408 10.24 -19.86 0.08
N ASP A 409 9.77 -18.91 0.89
CA ASP A 409 8.70 -19.14 1.87
C ASP A 409 7.39 -19.64 1.23
N ALA A 410 7.10 -19.20 0.00
CA ALA A 410 5.99 -19.68 -0.83
C ALA A 410 6.37 -19.76 -2.32
N LEU A 411 6.79 -20.94 -2.81
CA LEU A 411 7.20 -21.17 -4.19
C LEU A 411 6.11 -21.88 -5.01
N ARG A 412 5.79 -21.32 -6.18
CA ARG A 412 4.69 -21.81 -7.03
C ARG A 412 5.15 -22.90 -8.00
N LEU A 413 4.56 -24.10 -7.86
CA LEU A 413 4.59 -25.16 -8.87
C LEU A 413 3.62 -24.79 -10.01
N ARG A 414 4.05 -24.89 -11.26
CA ARG A 414 3.30 -24.39 -12.42
C ARG A 414 3.18 -25.39 -13.55
N ALA A 415 2.15 -25.23 -14.37
CA ALA A 415 1.90 -26.11 -15.51
C ALA A 415 2.96 -26.02 -16.62
N GLN A 416 3.61 -24.86 -16.79
CA GLN A 416 4.63 -24.57 -17.81
C GLN A 416 5.76 -23.70 -17.23
N LYS A 417 6.89 -23.63 -17.96
CA LYS A 417 8.09 -22.81 -17.67
C LYS A 417 7.83 -21.29 -17.80
N SER A 418 6.95 -20.72 -16.99
CA SER A 418 6.63 -19.27 -17.01
C SER A 418 5.98 -18.78 -15.71
N THR A 419 6.33 -17.56 -15.29
CA THR A 419 5.71 -16.86 -14.14
C THR A 419 4.25 -16.43 -14.38
N SER A 420 3.76 -16.49 -15.63
CA SER A 420 2.33 -16.31 -15.97
C SER A 420 1.55 -17.63 -16.06
N SER A 421 2.22 -18.79 -16.02
CA SER A 421 1.56 -20.10 -16.15
C SER A 421 0.72 -20.47 -14.92
N THR A 422 -0.38 -21.22 -15.16
CA THR A 422 -1.29 -21.76 -14.13
C THR A 422 -0.53 -22.38 -12.96
N ILE A 423 -0.88 -21.94 -11.76
CA ILE A 423 -0.32 -22.45 -10.50
C ILE A 423 -1.02 -23.77 -10.17
N LEU A 424 -0.26 -24.87 -10.10
CA LEU A 424 -0.76 -26.19 -9.72
C LEU A 424 -0.71 -26.39 -8.20
N ALA A 425 0.30 -25.84 -7.54
CA ALA A 425 0.43 -25.80 -6.08
C ALA A 425 1.30 -24.61 -5.66
N THR A 426 1.24 -24.23 -4.38
CA THR A 426 2.24 -23.36 -3.76
C THR A 426 2.90 -24.14 -2.64
N LEU A 427 4.15 -24.54 -2.86
CA LEU A 427 4.97 -25.26 -1.90
C LEU A 427 5.63 -24.26 -0.93
N GLN A 428 6.03 -24.73 0.24
CA GLN A 428 6.63 -23.89 1.28
C GLN A 428 8.13 -24.13 1.39
N LYS A 429 8.85 -23.21 2.03
CA LYS A 429 10.27 -23.39 2.35
C LYS A 429 10.51 -24.69 3.13
N GLY A 430 11.54 -25.43 2.76
CA GLY A 430 11.83 -26.76 3.27
C GLY A 430 11.05 -27.91 2.61
N THR A 431 10.12 -27.64 1.68
CA THR A 431 9.46 -28.72 0.92
C THR A 431 10.47 -29.41 0.02
N GLU A 432 10.60 -30.73 0.12
CA GLU A 432 11.41 -31.54 -0.80
C GLU A 432 10.56 -32.01 -1.99
N VAL A 433 11.17 -32.04 -3.17
CA VAL A 433 10.57 -32.49 -4.44
C VAL A 433 11.56 -33.36 -5.21
N SER A 434 11.07 -34.37 -5.93
CA SER A 434 11.91 -35.14 -6.87
C SER A 434 12.11 -34.32 -8.14
N VAL A 435 13.33 -34.21 -8.62
CA VAL A 435 13.62 -33.58 -9.91
C VAL A 435 13.38 -34.60 -11.02
N LEU A 436 12.78 -34.15 -12.13
CA LEU A 436 12.54 -34.95 -13.34
C LEU A 436 13.30 -34.42 -14.56
N ASP A 437 13.51 -33.11 -14.64
CA ASP A 437 14.37 -32.45 -15.63
C ASP A 437 14.94 -31.16 -15.02
N ALA A 438 16.25 -30.97 -15.15
CA ALA A 438 17.00 -29.80 -14.69
C ALA A 438 17.94 -29.24 -15.79
N SER A 439 17.69 -29.59 -17.06
CA SER A 439 18.43 -29.06 -18.22
C SER A 439 18.26 -27.55 -18.45
N ASP A 440 17.34 -26.92 -17.70
CA ASP A 440 16.93 -25.54 -17.81
C ASP A 440 17.39 -24.74 -16.58
N PRO A 441 18.25 -23.71 -16.73
CA PRO A 441 18.84 -22.99 -15.61
C PRO A 441 17.87 -22.04 -14.90
N GLU A 442 16.64 -21.85 -15.41
CA GLU A 442 15.62 -21.01 -14.77
C GLU A 442 14.41 -21.81 -14.27
N TRP A 443 14.09 -22.96 -14.87
CA TRP A 443 12.87 -23.75 -14.61
C TRP A 443 13.10 -25.26 -14.51
N ILE A 444 13.27 -25.75 -13.27
CA ILE A 444 13.36 -27.18 -12.97
C ILE A 444 11.97 -27.83 -13.07
N TYR A 445 11.88 -28.96 -13.77
CA TYR A 445 10.69 -29.81 -13.79
C TYR A 445 10.74 -30.81 -12.63
N VAL A 446 9.71 -30.83 -11.80
CA VAL A 446 9.71 -31.55 -10.52
C VAL A 446 8.40 -32.28 -10.26
N LYS A 447 8.45 -33.27 -9.37
CA LYS A 447 7.33 -34.03 -8.84
C LYS A 447 7.25 -33.87 -7.32
N THR A 448 6.07 -33.55 -6.80
CA THR A 448 5.82 -33.45 -5.36
C THR A 448 5.59 -34.83 -4.72
N SER A 449 5.72 -34.91 -3.40
CA SER A 449 5.29 -36.06 -2.61
C SER A 449 3.79 -36.39 -2.78
N SER A 450 2.95 -35.40 -3.08
CA SER A 450 1.54 -35.57 -3.45
C SER A 450 1.31 -36.01 -4.90
N GLY A 451 2.36 -36.27 -5.67
CA GLY A 451 2.30 -36.78 -7.05
C GLY A 451 2.00 -35.74 -8.14
N LEU A 452 1.86 -34.45 -7.78
CA LEU A 452 1.72 -33.37 -8.76
C LEU A 452 3.05 -33.15 -9.49
N VAL A 453 2.99 -32.89 -10.79
CA VAL A 453 4.17 -32.67 -11.63
C VAL A 453 4.06 -31.32 -12.33
N GLY A 454 5.16 -30.56 -12.38
CA GLY A 454 5.17 -29.21 -12.96
C GLY A 454 6.53 -28.54 -12.84
N TYR A 455 6.61 -27.29 -13.29
CA TYR A 455 7.84 -26.50 -13.29
C TYR A 455 7.90 -25.55 -12.09
N MET A 456 9.11 -25.40 -11.54
CA MET A 456 9.44 -24.52 -10.42
C MET A 456 10.71 -23.74 -10.74
N SER A 457 10.82 -22.50 -10.26
CA SER A 457 11.96 -21.65 -10.61
C SER A 457 13.23 -22.09 -9.87
N ALA A 458 14.30 -22.33 -10.61
CA ALA A 458 15.59 -22.82 -10.11
C ALA A 458 16.21 -21.90 -9.06
N GLN A 459 16.01 -20.57 -9.17
CA GLN A 459 16.48 -19.56 -8.22
C GLN A 459 16.08 -19.84 -6.77
N TYR A 460 14.97 -20.55 -6.57
CA TYR A 460 14.37 -20.81 -5.27
C TYR A 460 14.42 -22.29 -4.87
N LEU A 461 15.30 -23.07 -5.51
CA LEU A 461 15.56 -24.48 -5.21
C LEU A 461 17.04 -24.68 -4.86
N THR A 462 17.32 -25.47 -3.82
CA THR A 462 18.63 -26.14 -3.67
C THR A 462 18.49 -27.49 -4.33
N LEU A 463 19.24 -27.76 -5.40
CA LEU A 463 19.32 -29.09 -5.99
C LEU A 463 20.04 -30.05 -5.03
N ARG A 464 19.64 -31.32 -5.02
CA ARG A 464 20.30 -32.42 -4.32
C ARG A 464 20.84 -33.41 -5.34
N TYR A 465 22.06 -33.88 -5.14
CA TYR A 465 22.79 -34.77 -6.03
C TYR A 465 22.92 -36.19 -5.43
N SER A 466 23.27 -37.17 -6.27
CA SER A 466 23.43 -38.60 -5.93
C SER A 466 24.52 -38.89 -4.91
N ASP A 467 25.47 -37.97 -4.79
CA ASP A 467 26.73 -38.04 -4.04
C ASP A 467 26.93 -36.80 -3.15
N ASP A 468 25.90 -35.96 -3.00
CA ASP A 468 25.77 -35.15 -1.78
C ASP A 468 25.86 -36.12 -0.58
N PRO A 469 26.63 -35.81 0.47
CA PRO A 469 26.62 -36.63 1.68
C PRO A 469 25.19 -36.67 2.25
N ASP A 470 24.73 -37.86 2.61
CA ASP A 470 23.43 -38.03 3.28
C ASP A 470 23.34 -37.06 4.46
N ASP A 471 22.26 -36.27 4.46
CA ASP A 471 22.05 -35.08 5.30
C ASP A 471 22.39 -35.42 6.76
N PRO A 472 23.51 -34.91 7.31
CA PRO A 472 24.29 -35.62 8.31
C PRO A 472 23.47 -35.98 9.54
N GLU A 473 23.57 -37.25 9.98
CA GLU A 473 22.68 -37.85 10.98
C GLU A 473 22.40 -36.88 12.13
N PRO A 474 21.11 -36.60 12.42
CA PRO A 474 20.74 -35.38 13.15
C PRO A 474 21.24 -35.39 14.60
N ILE A 475 22.41 -34.79 14.81
CA ILE A 475 23.01 -34.49 16.11
C ILE A 475 22.26 -33.33 16.81
N GLY A 476 21.01 -33.59 17.16
CA GLY A 476 20.12 -32.68 17.88
C GLY A 476 18.77 -33.31 18.18
N THR A 477 18.15 -32.89 19.30
CA THR A 477 16.77 -33.27 19.65
C THR A 477 15.80 -32.20 19.19
N ILE A 478 14.69 -32.59 18.56
CA ILE A 478 13.63 -31.63 18.20
C ILE A 478 12.89 -31.18 19.47
N THR A 479 12.92 -29.88 19.75
CA THR A 479 12.14 -29.26 20.82
C THR A 479 11.04 -28.40 20.22
N LEU A 480 9.78 -28.77 20.47
CA LEU A 480 8.59 -27.98 20.10
C LEU A 480 8.30 -26.88 21.13
N SER A 481 7.69 -25.78 20.68
CA SER A 481 7.20 -24.72 21.58
C SER A 481 6.14 -25.18 22.57
N ASN A 482 5.36 -26.21 22.20
CA ASN A 482 4.26 -26.75 22.99
C ASN A 482 4.11 -28.25 22.73
N THR A 483 3.92 -29.04 23.79
CA THR A 483 3.59 -30.49 23.71
C THR A 483 2.08 -30.76 23.70
N THR A 484 1.26 -29.76 24.05
CA THR A 484 -0.20 -29.78 23.90
C THR A 484 -0.73 -28.42 23.44
N GLY A 485 -1.91 -28.39 22.83
CA GLY A 485 -2.59 -27.16 22.44
C GLY A 485 -4.09 -27.33 22.34
N THR A 486 -4.84 -26.25 22.57
CA THR A 486 -6.30 -26.21 22.40
C THR A 486 -6.66 -25.03 21.49
N VAL A 487 -7.45 -25.29 20.45
CA VAL A 487 -7.75 -24.30 19.41
C VAL A 487 -9.20 -24.44 18.92
N ALA A 488 -9.91 -23.33 18.76
CA ALA A 488 -11.27 -23.36 18.21
C ALA A 488 -11.26 -23.66 16.70
N GLN A 489 -12.25 -24.43 16.23
CA GLN A 489 -12.44 -24.69 14.81
C GLN A 489 -12.43 -23.40 13.98
N GLY A 490 -11.70 -23.41 12.86
CA GLY A 490 -11.50 -22.26 11.98
C GLY A 490 -10.36 -21.31 12.40
N LYS A 491 -9.75 -21.49 13.58
CA LYS A 491 -8.47 -20.83 13.93
C LYS A 491 -7.27 -21.66 13.46
N THR A 492 -6.12 -21.00 13.47
CA THR A 492 -4.80 -21.59 13.35
C THR A 492 -4.09 -21.52 14.70
N PHE A 493 -3.39 -22.59 15.08
CA PHE A 493 -2.46 -22.64 16.23
C PHE A 493 -1.03 -22.67 15.70
N TYR A 494 -0.14 -21.84 16.23
CA TYR A 494 1.25 -21.74 15.74
C TYR A 494 2.24 -22.47 16.65
N LEU A 495 2.86 -23.51 16.12
CA LEU A 495 3.98 -24.23 16.73
C LEU A 495 5.30 -23.80 16.08
N THR A 496 6.37 -23.70 16.88
CA THR A 496 7.74 -23.71 16.37
C THR A 496 8.45 -25.00 16.77
N ALA A 497 9.48 -25.36 15.99
CA ALA A 497 10.42 -26.42 16.31
C ALA A 497 11.84 -25.84 16.38
N SER A 498 12.70 -26.45 17.18
CA SER A 498 14.07 -25.99 17.43
C SER A 498 14.99 -27.17 17.72
N GLY A 499 16.31 -26.95 17.70
CA GLY A 499 17.33 -28.00 17.90
C GLY A 499 17.79 -28.72 16.63
N VAL A 500 17.20 -28.39 15.46
CA VAL A 500 17.52 -28.96 14.14
C VAL A 500 17.45 -27.87 13.04
N SER A 501 18.07 -28.13 11.89
CA SER A 501 18.19 -27.18 10.75
C SER A 501 16.90 -27.03 9.92
N LYS A 502 16.14 -28.11 9.75
CA LYS A 502 14.83 -28.16 9.08
C LYS A 502 13.89 -29.13 9.80
N VAL A 503 12.59 -29.01 9.56
CA VAL A 503 11.57 -29.96 10.05
C VAL A 503 10.48 -30.22 9.02
N SER A 504 10.13 -31.49 8.86
CA SER A 504 8.90 -31.92 8.18
C SER A 504 7.75 -31.98 9.18
N TRP A 505 6.55 -31.58 8.77
CA TRP A 505 5.36 -31.57 9.63
C TRP A 505 4.30 -32.56 9.14
N SER A 506 3.63 -33.23 10.08
CA SER A 506 2.55 -34.18 9.81
C SER A 506 1.44 -34.10 10.86
N SER A 507 0.25 -34.61 10.53
CA SER A 507 -0.90 -34.71 11.43
C SER A 507 -1.45 -36.13 11.41
N SER A 508 -1.74 -36.69 12.60
CA SER A 508 -2.36 -38.01 12.74
C SER A 508 -3.82 -38.05 12.30
N ASN A 509 -4.48 -36.89 12.13
CA ASN A 509 -5.85 -36.80 11.65
C ASN A 509 -6.12 -35.45 10.96
N THR A 510 -5.95 -35.43 9.64
CA THR A 510 -6.16 -34.24 8.79
C THR A 510 -7.61 -33.76 8.69
N SER A 511 -8.60 -34.58 9.08
CA SER A 511 -10.00 -34.16 9.18
C SER A 511 -10.30 -33.34 10.45
N VAL A 512 -9.47 -33.48 11.48
CA VAL A 512 -9.52 -32.67 12.71
C VAL A 512 -8.60 -31.46 12.59
N ALA A 513 -7.34 -31.65 12.22
CA ALA A 513 -6.37 -30.57 12.04
C ALA A 513 -5.33 -30.88 10.97
N THR A 514 -5.01 -29.91 10.11
CA THR A 514 -3.89 -29.96 9.16
C THR A 514 -2.72 -29.12 9.68
N VAL A 515 -1.51 -29.31 9.15
CA VAL A 515 -0.33 -28.53 9.53
C VAL A 515 0.53 -28.19 8.32
N SER A 516 1.08 -26.97 8.30
CA SER A 516 2.09 -26.53 7.33
C SER A 516 3.02 -25.51 8.00
N ASN A 517 4.34 -25.71 7.96
CA ASN A 517 5.35 -24.87 8.64
C ASN A 517 5.06 -24.61 10.14
N GLY A 518 4.45 -25.56 10.85
CA GLY A 518 4.01 -25.39 12.24
C GLY A 518 2.71 -24.58 12.43
N PHE A 519 2.14 -24.00 11.37
CA PHE A 519 0.78 -23.45 11.38
C PHE A 519 -0.24 -24.59 11.27
N VAL A 520 -0.98 -24.85 12.35
CA VAL A 520 -1.98 -25.92 12.47
C VAL A 520 -3.38 -25.36 12.22
N GLU A 521 -4.02 -25.62 11.06
CA GLU A 521 -5.41 -25.19 10.77
C GLU A 521 -6.41 -26.17 11.43
N ALA A 522 -7.28 -25.65 12.28
CA ALA A 522 -8.28 -26.43 13.01
C ALA A 522 -9.54 -26.64 12.16
N ILE A 523 -9.75 -27.88 11.68
CA ILE A 523 -10.76 -28.23 10.67
C ILE A 523 -12.09 -28.65 11.30
N SER A 524 -12.08 -29.53 12.31
CA SER A 524 -13.29 -30.00 13.00
C SER A 524 -13.02 -30.44 14.44
N PRO A 525 -14.03 -30.39 15.35
CA PRO A 525 -13.83 -30.75 16.75
C PRO A 525 -13.35 -32.20 16.96
N GLY A 526 -12.33 -32.38 17.79
CA GLY A 526 -11.67 -33.67 18.04
C GLY A 526 -10.23 -33.50 18.53
N THR A 527 -9.41 -34.53 18.41
CA THR A 527 -7.98 -34.48 18.74
C THR A 527 -7.13 -35.01 17.58
N ALA A 528 -6.01 -34.33 17.32
CA ALA A 528 -4.98 -34.76 16.38
C ALA A 528 -3.59 -34.61 17.02
N VAL A 529 -2.67 -35.54 16.71
CA VAL A 529 -1.27 -35.42 17.09
C VAL A 529 -0.53 -34.80 15.92
N ILE A 530 0.09 -33.65 16.15
CA ILE A 530 0.93 -32.93 15.18
C ILE A 530 2.39 -33.29 15.46
N THR A 531 3.09 -33.85 14.48
CA THR A 531 4.48 -34.31 14.65
C THR A 531 5.42 -33.55 13.73
N ALA A 532 6.49 -33.01 14.30
CA ALA A 532 7.66 -32.52 13.58
C ALA A 532 8.73 -33.62 13.55
N SER A 533 9.37 -33.83 12.40
CA SER A 533 10.45 -34.81 12.23
C SER A 533 11.60 -34.29 11.37
N TYR A 534 12.79 -34.83 11.60
CA TYR A 534 13.99 -34.62 10.80
C TYR A 534 14.91 -35.84 10.94
N GLY A 535 15.22 -36.53 9.84
CA GLY A 535 15.90 -37.82 9.89
C GLY A 535 15.18 -38.81 10.81
N SER A 536 15.92 -39.38 11.76
CA SER A 536 15.43 -40.31 12.79
C SER A 536 14.76 -39.65 14.00
N VAL A 537 14.94 -38.34 14.22
CA VAL A 537 14.41 -37.64 15.39
C VAL A 537 13.03 -37.02 15.12
N SER A 538 12.16 -37.07 16.12
CA SER A 538 10.81 -36.49 16.06
C SER A 538 10.32 -35.97 17.41
N ALA A 539 9.38 -35.04 17.37
CA ALA A 539 8.67 -34.53 18.54
C ALA A 539 7.22 -34.21 18.18
N SER A 540 6.30 -34.36 19.13
CA SER A 540 4.86 -34.30 18.89
C SER A 540 4.12 -33.35 19.84
N CYS A 541 3.05 -32.75 19.33
CA CYS A 541 2.11 -31.90 20.04
C CYS A 541 0.69 -32.45 19.91
N THR A 542 0.01 -32.70 21.03
CA THR A 542 -1.40 -33.13 21.02
C THR A 542 -2.31 -31.90 20.94
N VAL A 543 -2.97 -31.71 19.80
CA VAL A 543 -3.86 -30.58 19.52
C VAL A 543 -5.32 -31.01 19.63
N THR A 544 -6.04 -30.40 20.57
CA THR A 544 -7.49 -30.57 20.75
C THR A 544 -8.23 -29.41 20.07
N VAL A 545 -9.08 -29.75 19.10
CA VAL A 545 -9.93 -28.79 18.41
C VAL A 545 -11.28 -28.71 19.11
N THR A 546 -11.68 -27.50 19.49
CA THR A 546 -12.99 -27.20 20.09
C THR A 546 -13.98 -26.62 19.07
N GLN A 547 -15.24 -26.49 19.46
CA GLN A 547 -16.28 -25.88 18.62
C GLN A 547 -15.93 -24.46 18.17
N ALA A 548 -16.34 -24.07 16.96
CA ALA A 548 -16.11 -22.73 16.42
C ALA A 548 -16.75 -21.64 17.28
N GLU A 549 -15.96 -20.63 17.69
CA GLU A 549 -16.41 -19.47 18.46
C GLU A 549 -17.55 -18.73 17.75
N GLY A 550 -18.55 -18.26 18.51
CA GLY A 550 -19.72 -17.57 17.94
C GLY A 550 -19.39 -16.17 17.39
N ILE A 551 -18.45 -15.47 18.02
CA ILE A 551 -17.91 -14.17 17.59
C ILE A 551 -16.42 -14.37 17.32
N ARG A 552 -15.95 -13.98 16.13
CA ARG A 552 -14.53 -14.06 15.72
C ARG A 552 -13.74 -12.85 16.22
N THR A 553 -14.35 -11.66 16.19
CA THR A 553 -13.82 -10.41 16.78
C THR A 553 -14.93 -9.35 16.89
N ALA A 554 -14.75 -8.34 17.73
CA ALA A 554 -15.64 -7.17 17.81
C ALA A 554 -14.87 -5.88 18.16
N TYR A 555 -15.39 -4.75 17.70
CA TYR A 555 -14.87 -3.39 17.94
C TYR A 555 -16.01 -2.35 17.88
N THR A 556 -15.70 -1.09 18.18
CA THR A 556 -16.64 0.04 18.05
C THR A 556 -16.10 1.10 17.08
N SER A 557 -16.99 1.73 16.30
CA SER A 557 -16.65 2.82 15.38
C SER A 557 -17.65 3.99 15.52
N PRO A 558 -17.19 5.24 15.69
CA PRO A 558 -15.78 5.62 15.82
C PRO A 558 -15.19 5.09 17.13
N ASN A 559 -13.88 4.80 17.11
CA ASN A 559 -13.16 4.19 18.22
C ASN A 559 -13.10 5.10 19.47
N ILE A 560 -13.19 6.42 19.23
CA ILE A 560 -13.49 7.48 20.18
C ILE A 560 -14.64 8.33 19.60
N ALA A 561 -15.67 8.57 20.41
CA ALA A 561 -16.84 9.37 20.04
C ALA A 561 -17.04 10.52 21.04
N SER A 562 -17.87 11.51 20.73
CA SER A 562 -18.33 12.49 21.73
C SER A 562 -19.57 12.01 22.48
N VAL A 563 -19.87 12.64 23.62
CA VAL A 563 -21.21 12.54 24.24
C VAL A 563 -22.30 12.82 23.20
N GLY A 564 -23.37 12.03 23.24
CA GLY A 564 -24.52 12.09 22.32
C GLY A 564 -24.27 11.54 20.91
N GLN A 565 -23.03 11.25 20.52
CA GLN A 565 -22.72 10.72 19.19
C GLN A 565 -23.19 9.26 19.04
N SER A 566 -23.63 8.90 17.83
CA SER A 566 -23.93 7.51 17.48
C SER A 566 -22.65 6.68 17.37
N VAL A 567 -22.60 5.54 18.05
CA VAL A 567 -21.51 4.58 18.05
C VAL A 567 -22.01 3.28 17.42
N SER A 568 -21.34 2.87 16.35
CA SER A 568 -21.51 1.56 15.71
C SER A 568 -20.85 0.49 16.58
N LEU A 569 -21.63 -0.48 17.03
CA LEU A 569 -21.15 -1.69 17.68
C LEU A 569 -21.00 -2.76 16.60
N ILE A 570 -19.78 -3.24 16.36
CA ILE A 570 -19.46 -4.10 15.22
C ILE A 570 -18.88 -5.42 15.71
N ALA A 571 -19.38 -6.54 15.16
CA ALA A 571 -18.82 -7.86 15.40
C ALA A 571 -18.72 -8.65 14.09
N VAL A 572 -17.72 -9.52 13.99
CA VAL A 572 -17.57 -10.45 12.86
C VAL A 572 -17.83 -11.88 13.34
N THR A 573 -18.60 -12.64 12.57
CA THR A 573 -18.89 -14.06 12.80
C THR A 573 -18.55 -14.90 11.57
N ASP A 574 -18.63 -16.22 11.68
CA ASP A 574 -18.73 -17.08 10.49
C ASP A 574 -20.05 -16.87 9.72
N SER A 575 -20.17 -17.57 8.59
CA SER A 575 -21.36 -17.60 7.73
C SER A 575 -22.62 -18.18 8.37
N ASN A 576 -22.49 -18.94 9.46
CA ASN A 576 -23.54 -19.79 10.01
C ASN A 576 -24.29 -19.13 11.17
N CYS A 577 -23.81 -17.99 11.67
CA CYS A 577 -24.54 -17.11 12.59
C CYS A 577 -25.79 -16.51 11.93
N ASP A 578 -26.88 -16.42 12.70
CA ASP A 578 -28.18 -15.87 12.26
C ASP A 578 -28.56 -14.53 12.91
N ALA A 579 -28.00 -14.19 14.07
CA ALA A 579 -28.13 -12.88 14.70
C ALA A 579 -26.97 -12.58 15.67
N VAL A 580 -26.69 -11.29 15.89
CA VAL A 580 -25.76 -10.80 16.93
C VAL A 580 -26.47 -9.81 17.84
N ARG A 581 -26.14 -9.83 19.13
CA ARG A 581 -26.50 -8.80 20.10
C ARG A 581 -25.29 -8.36 20.91
N PHE A 582 -25.33 -7.12 21.37
CA PHE A 582 -24.33 -6.49 22.20
C PHE A 582 -24.95 -6.19 23.57
N TYR A 583 -24.17 -6.41 24.61
CA TYR A 583 -24.48 -6.00 25.98
C TYR A 583 -23.52 -4.87 26.34
N VAL A 584 -24.07 -3.69 26.61
CA VAL A 584 -23.31 -2.47 26.90
C VAL A 584 -23.46 -2.16 28.38
N THR A 585 -22.37 -2.25 29.13
CA THR A 585 -22.34 -1.88 30.55
C THR A 585 -22.23 -0.36 30.67
N GLN A 586 -23.22 0.25 31.31
CA GLN A 586 -23.33 1.69 31.52
C GLN A 586 -22.55 2.13 32.77
N SER A 587 -22.38 3.45 32.95
CA SER A 587 -21.58 4.03 34.05
C SER A 587 -22.19 3.81 35.45
N ASP A 588 -23.47 3.44 35.54
CA ASP A 588 -24.17 3.03 36.77
C ASP A 588 -24.08 1.51 37.05
N GLY A 589 -23.40 0.74 36.18
CA GLY A 589 -23.34 -0.72 36.23
C GLY A 589 -24.54 -1.43 35.59
N SER A 590 -25.56 -0.71 35.12
CA SER A 590 -26.67 -1.30 34.37
C SER A 590 -26.20 -1.84 33.01
N THR A 591 -26.98 -2.73 32.38
CA THR A 591 -26.62 -3.33 31.09
C THR A 591 -27.72 -3.12 30.05
N GLN A 592 -27.43 -2.30 29.04
CA GLN A 592 -28.28 -2.12 27.87
C GLN A 592 -28.06 -3.28 26.89
N THR A 593 -29.15 -3.87 26.36
CA THR A 593 -29.07 -4.72 25.16
C THR A 593 -29.20 -3.85 23.91
N VAL A 594 -28.32 -4.08 22.93
CA VAL A 594 -28.39 -3.51 21.58
C VAL A 594 -28.33 -4.67 20.59
N ASN A 595 -29.37 -4.86 19.77
CA ASN A 595 -29.34 -5.89 18.72
C ASN A 595 -28.61 -5.35 17.48
N ALA A 596 -27.95 -6.22 16.72
CA ALA A 596 -27.47 -5.86 15.39
C ALA A 596 -28.68 -5.63 14.46
N THR A 597 -28.67 -4.51 13.73
CA THR A 597 -29.75 -4.11 12.81
C THR A 597 -29.43 -4.42 11.36
N SER A 598 -28.16 -4.72 11.04
CA SER A 598 -27.72 -5.13 9.71
C SER A 598 -26.60 -6.17 9.77
N SER A 599 -26.45 -6.94 8.68
CA SER A 599 -25.27 -7.75 8.42
C SER A 599 -24.80 -7.60 6.97
N VAL A 600 -23.49 -7.74 6.76
CA VAL A 600 -22.84 -7.74 5.45
C VAL A 600 -21.93 -8.96 5.37
N THR A 601 -22.09 -9.78 4.32
CA THR A 601 -21.20 -10.91 4.06
C THR A 601 -19.89 -10.41 3.44
N GLU A 602 -18.76 -10.78 4.03
CA GLU A 602 -17.42 -10.57 3.48
C GLU A 602 -16.83 -11.90 3.00
N THR A 603 -15.98 -11.87 1.98
CA THR A 603 -15.27 -13.05 1.47
C THR A 603 -13.80 -12.77 1.21
N VAL A 604 -12.98 -13.81 1.39
CA VAL A 604 -11.54 -13.80 1.14
C VAL A 604 -11.16 -15.08 0.40
N SER A 605 -10.51 -14.95 -0.77
CA SER A 605 -10.02 -16.09 -1.54
C SER A 605 -8.52 -16.26 -1.34
N ALA A 606 -8.09 -17.41 -0.83
CA ALA A 606 -6.69 -17.73 -0.56
C ALA A 606 -6.42 -19.22 -0.85
N SER A 607 -5.31 -19.53 -1.52
CA SER A 607 -4.90 -20.91 -1.87
C SER A 607 -5.99 -21.77 -2.52
N GLY A 608 -6.89 -21.15 -3.31
CA GLY A 608 -8.02 -21.83 -3.96
C GLY A 608 -9.26 -22.06 -3.09
N LYS A 609 -9.22 -21.66 -1.81
CA LYS A 609 -10.32 -21.78 -0.83
C LYS A 609 -10.93 -20.40 -0.57
N THR A 610 -12.26 -20.34 -0.52
CA THR A 610 -13.00 -19.13 -0.13
C THR A 610 -13.36 -19.20 1.35
N TYR A 611 -12.99 -18.17 2.09
CA TYR A 611 -13.34 -17.96 3.49
C TYR A 611 -14.43 -16.89 3.56
N THR A 612 -15.52 -17.17 4.29
CA THR A 612 -16.73 -16.33 4.33
C THR A 612 -17.06 -15.94 5.77
N THR A 613 -17.25 -14.64 6.01
CA THR A 613 -17.61 -14.10 7.33
C THR A 613 -18.80 -13.15 7.20
N LYS A 614 -19.45 -12.84 8.32
CA LYS A 614 -20.53 -11.85 8.41
C LYS A 614 -20.12 -10.73 9.37
N LYS A 615 -20.07 -9.50 8.86
CA LYS A 615 -19.96 -8.26 9.66
C LYS A 615 -21.36 -7.86 10.11
N TRP A 616 -21.61 -7.88 11.41
CA TRP A 616 -22.85 -7.41 12.05
C TRP A 616 -22.66 -6.02 12.62
N THR A 617 -23.66 -5.15 12.47
CA THR A 617 -23.63 -3.79 13.03
C THR A 617 -24.90 -3.50 13.82
N GLY A 618 -24.75 -3.06 15.07
CA GLY A 618 -25.79 -2.39 15.86
C GLY A 618 -25.36 -0.96 16.19
N TYR A 619 -26.26 -0.15 16.75
CA TYR A 619 -25.99 1.26 17.06
C TYR A 619 -26.50 1.64 18.45
N THR A 620 -25.77 2.51 19.16
CA THR A 620 -26.22 3.14 20.40
C THR A 620 -25.60 4.55 20.54
N SER A 621 -25.94 5.29 21.58
CA SER A 621 -25.26 6.54 21.96
C SER A 621 -25.06 6.59 23.47
N PHE A 622 -24.13 7.42 23.93
CA PHE A 622 -23.74 7.52 25.33
C PHE A 622 -23.91 8.95 25.83
N GLN A 623 -24.49 9.11 27.02
CA GLN A 623 -24.84 10.42 27.59
C GLN A 623 -23.83 10.92 28.64
N THR A 624 -22.79 10.13 28.92
CA THR A 624 -21.69 10.42 29.85
C THR A 624 -20.35 10.08 29.20
N THR A 625 -19.28 10.70 29.66
CA THR A 625 -17.91 10.43 29.18
C THR A 625 -17.32 9.16 29.81
N GLY A 626 -16.24 8.64 29.23
CA GLY A 626 -15.47 7.51 29.75
C GLY A 626 -15.48 6.26 28.85
N LYS A 627 -15.04 5.14 29.42
CA LYS A 627 -14.88 3.85 28.74
C LYS A 627 -16.01 2.89 29.13
N PHE A 628 -16.76 2.41 28.14
CA PHE A 628 -17.93 1.54 28.35
C PHE A 628 -17.65 0.15 27.81
N THR A 629 -17.90 -0.89 28.62
CA THR A 629 -17.68 -2.29 28.22
C THR A 629 -18.76 -2.74 27.24
N VAL A 630 -18.36 -3.33 26.12
CA VAL A 630 -19.26 -3.85 25.07
C VAL A 630 -18.98 -5.33 24.85
N LYS A 631 -19.92 -6.19 25.23
CA LYS A 631 -19.84 -7.66 25.06
C LYS A 631 -20.75 -8.12 23.91
N ALA A 632 -20.17 -8.56 22.81
CA ALA A 632 -20.87 -9.15 21.68
C ALA A 632 -21.16 -10.65 21.92
N VAL A 633 -22.36 -11.11 21.54
CA VAL A 633 -22.80 -12.52 21.60
C VAL A 633 -23.55 -12.88 20.31
N ALA A 634 -23.30 -14.07 19.80
CA ALA A 634 -23.92 -14.59 18.58
C ALA A 634 -25.04 -15.60 18.87
N SER A 635 -25.98 -15.70 17.93
CA SER A 635 -26.98 -16.76 17.83
C SER A 635 -26.65 -17.69 16.66
N ARG A 636 -26.99 -18.97 16.81
CA ARG A 636 -27.04 -19.99 15.75
C ARG A 636 -28.31 -20.82 15.94
N ASN A 637 -29.08 -21.03 14.88
CA ASN A 637 -30.40 -21.70 14.90
C ASN A 637 -31.34 -21.12 15.98
N GLY A 638 -31.41 -19.78 16.08
CA GLY A 638 -32.19 -19.04 17.08
C GLY A 638 -31.70 -19.16 18.53
N SER A 639 -30.62 -19.89 18.78
CA SER A 639 -30.06 -20.14 20.12
C SER A 639 -28.83 -19.28 20.37
N TRP A 640 -28.90 -18.42 21.39
CA TRP A 640 -27.77 -17.58 21.82
C TRP A 640 -26.67 -18.40 22.49
N GLY A 641 -25.44 -18.31 21.96
CA GLY A 641 -24.29 -19.02 22.51
C GLY A 641 -23.75 -18.41 23.80
N SER A 642 -23.02 -19.21 24.58
CA SER A 642 -22.27 -18.72 25.76
C SER A 642 -20.96 -18.00 25.38
N ALA A 643 -20.41 -18.29 24.20
CA ALA A 643 -19.20 -17.65 23.69
C ALA A 643 -19.44 -16.18 23.31
N SER A 644 -18.52 -15.31 23.70
CA SER A 644 -18.65 -13.86 23.55
C SER A 644 -17.31 -13.16 23.34
N TYR A 645 -17.31 -12.05 22.62
CA TYR A 645 -16.15 -11.16 22.50
C TYR A 645 -16.39 -9.87 23.27
N THR A 646 -15.41 -9.39 24.03
CA THR A 646 -15.50 -8.12 24.77
C THR A 646 -14.59 -7.08 24.14
N THR A 647 -15.12 -5.89 23.89
CA THR A 647 -14.40 -4.69 23.47
C THR A 647 -14.92 -3.49 24.29
N SER A 648 -14.62 -2.25 23.91
CA SER A 648 -15.14 -1.07 24.62
C SER A 648 -15.33 0.15 23.73
N ALA A 649 -16.48 0.82 23.89
CA ALA A 649 -16.67 2.18 23.41
C ALA A 649 -15.90 3.17 24.31
N PHE A 650 -15.55 4.34 23.78
CA PHE A 650 -14.89 5.40 24.54
C PHE A 650 -15.43 6.77 24.13
N ILE A 651 -15.80 7.57 25.12
CA ILE A 651 -16.63 8.77 24.94
C ILE A 651 -15.94 9.98 25.57
N ALA A 652 -15.58 10.97 24.74
CA ALA A 652 -14.96 12.23 25.13
C ALA A 652 -16.01 13.34 25.32
N SER A 653 -15.64 14.40 26.04
CA SER A 653 -16.50 15.55 26.35
C SER A 653 -16.81 16.44 25.15
N THR A 654 -16.00 16.35 24.08
CA THR A 654 -16.04 17.24 22.90
C THR A 654 -16.03 16.43 21.60
N SER A 655 -16.62 17.00 20.55
CA SER A 655 -16.54 16.52 19.16
C SER A 655 -15.60 17.35 18.28
N ASP A 656 -15.07 18.47 18.78
CA ASP A 656 -14.04 19.24 18.10
C ASP A 656 -12.66 18.64 18.42
N PRO A 657 -11.91 18.13 17.42
CA PRO A 657 -10.63 17.47 17.66
C PRO A 657 -9.50 18.40 18.12
N ARG A 658 -9.68 19.73 18.03
CA ARG A 658 -8.68 20.74 18.43
C ARG A 658 -8.89 21.31 19.84
N VAL A 659 -10.03 21.03 20.48
CA VAL A 659 -10.28 21.41 21.87
C VAL A 659 -9.42 20.55 22.79
N SER A 660 -8.51 21.18 23.52
CA SER A 660 -7.65 20.53 24.52
C SER A 660 -8.38 20.39 25.85
N THR A 661 -8.25 19.23 26.49
CA THR A 661 -8.79 18.93 27.83
C THR A 661 -7.82 18.02 28.58
N SER A 662 -8.01 17.85 29.89
CA SER A 662 -7.23 16.92 30.72
C SER A 662 -7.82 15.50 30.77
N GLU A 663 -8.78 15.18 29.88
CA GLU A 663 -9.42 13.86 29.86
C GLU A 663 -8.55 12.80 29.17
N GLU A 664 -8.83 11.52 29.44
CA GLU A 664 -8.16 10.43 28.73
C GLU A 664 -8.47 10.46 27.23
N ARG A 665 -7.48 10.13 26.40
CA ARG A 665 -7.60 10.05 24.94
C ARG A 665 -7.49 8.62 24.44
N ARG A 666 -7.84 8.42 23.18
CA ARG A 666 -7.76 7.17 22.42
C ARG A 666 -7.61 7.49 20.94
N ALA A 667 -6.98 6.61 20.17
CA ALA A 667 -6.83 6.77 18.73
C ALA A 667 -8.18 6.87 17.98
N SER A 668 -8.31 7.84 17.09
CA SER A 668 -9.44 8.01 16.16
C SER A 668 -9.38 7.05 14.97
N ASP A 669 -10.53 6.81 14.34
CA ASP A 669 -10.60 6.01 13.09
C ASP A 669 -9.74 6.65 11.98
N GLN A 670 -9.51 7.97 12.01
CA GLN A 670 -8.65 8.66 11.06
C GLN A 670 -7.18 8.23 11.19
N ILE A 671 -6.63 8.21 12.42
CA ILE A 671 -5.24 7.76 12.60
C ILE A 671 -5.11 6.25 12.46
N ILE A 672 -6.12 5.47 12.84
CA ILE A 672 -6.11 4.01 12.66
C ILE A 672 -6.11 3.66 11.16
N GLN A 673 -6.85 4.42 10.33
CA GLN A 673 -6.77 4.30 8.87
C GLN A 673 -5.40 4.72 8.33
N MET A 674 -4.77 5.75 8.91
CA MET A 674 -3.42 6.20 8.52
C MET A 674 -2.36 5.13 8.84
N ILE A 675 -2.46 4.47 10.00
CA ILE A 675 -1.65 3.31 10.40
C ILE A 675 -1.89 2.14 9.45
N ALA A 676 -3.16 1.75 9.21
CA ALA A 676 -3.53 0.69 8.27
C ALA A 676 -2.97 0.91 6.85
N ASN A 677 -2.89 2.17 6.40
CA ASN A 677 -2.30 2.55 5.12
C ASN A 677 -0.76 2.45 5.09
N TRP A 678 -0.08 2.50 6.24
CA TRP A 678 1.37 2.31 6.35
C TRP A 678 1.76 0.84 6.54
N GLU A 679 1.04 0.08 7.37
CA GLU A 679 1.35 -1.35 7.59
C GLU A 679 0.96 -2.21 6.37
N GLY A 680 -0.07 -1.81 5.62
CA GLY A 680 -0.64 -2.60 4.52
C GLY A 680 -1.52 -3.74 5.02
N TYR A 681 -2.30 -4.34 4.11
CA TYR A 681 -3.24 -5.43 4.43
C TYR A 681 -2.74 -6.77 3.90
N SER A 682 -2.56 -7.75 4.78
CA SER A 682 -2.52 -9.17 4.42
C SER A 682 -3.67 -9.95 5.06
N SER A 683 -4.44 -10.69 4.26
CA SER A 683 -5.43 -11.63 4.79
C SER A 683 -4.78 -12.89 5.38
N THR A 684 -3.59 -13.28 4.91
CA THR A 684 -2.87 -14.49 5.33
C THR A 684 -1.65 -14.15 6.19
N VAL A 685 -1.23 -15.10 7.03
CA VAL A 685 0.06 -15.00 7.72
C VAL A 685 1.22 -14.89 6.73
N TYR A 686 2.17 -14.01 7.04
CA TYR A 686 3.46 -13.84 6.36
C TYR A 686 4.58 -13.64 7.39
N ALA A 687 5.84 -13.84 6.99
CA ALA A 687 7.00 -13.56 7.83
C ALA A 687 7.44 -12.10 7.66
N ASP A 688 7.66 -11.37 8.76
CA ASP A 688 8.21 -10.02 8.71
C ASP A 688 9.71 -10.04 8.37
N THR A 689 10.01 -9.63 7.14
CA THR A 689 11.37 -9.59 6.56
C THR A 689 12.27 -8.51 7.16
N LEU A 690 11.74 -7.60 7.98
CA LEU A 690 12.54 -6.66 8.76
C LEU A 690 13.14 -7.31 10.02
N THR A 691 12.68 -8.51 10.39
CA THR A 691 13.21 -9.29 11.51
C THR A 691 14.12 -10.42 11.03
N THR A 692 15.25 -10.64 11.71
CA THR A 692 16.17 -11.76 11.42
C THR A 692 15.57 -13.13 11.72
N THR A 693 14.45 -13.18 12.44
CA THR A 693 13.71 -14.39 12.84
C THR A 693 12.43 -14.64 12.05
N GLY A 694 12.04 -13.74 11.14
CA GLY A 694 10.85 -13.90 10.29
C GLY A 694 9.52 -13.92 11.06
N VAL A 695 9.30 -12.96 11.97
CA VAL A 695 8.15 -12.92 12.88
C VAL A 695 6.80 -13.05 12.13
N PRO A 696 5.96 -14.06 12.46
CA PRO A 696 4.65 -14.22 11.85
C PRO A 696 3.74 -13.01 12.08
N THR A 697 3.16 -12.51 10.99
CA THR A 697 2.38 -11.27 10.94
C THR A 697 1.15 -11.45 10.06
N ILE A 698 0.03 -10.81 10.40
CA ILE A 698 -1.23 -10.84 9.64
C ILE A 698 -1.98 -9.51 9.74
N GLY A 699 -2.97 -9.28 8.88
CA GLY A 699 -3.82 -8.09 8.91
C GLY A 699 -3.04 -6.81 8.59
N TYR A 700 -3.17 -5.81 9.45
CA TYR A 700 -2.37 -4.58 9.45
C TYR A 700 -1.32 -4.66 10.56
N GLY A 701 -0.17 -5.29 10.27
CA GLY A 701 0.97 -5.37 11.21
C GLY A 701 0.73 -6.17 12.50
N TYR A 702 -0.25 -7.08 12.54
CA TYR A 702 -0.52 -7.89 13.74
C TYR A 702 0.46 -9.07 13.82
N THR A 703 1.59 -8.85 14.50
CA THR A 703 2.62 -9.84 14.84
C THR A 703 2.18 -10.82 15.94
N PHE A 704 2.64 -12.08 15.93
CA PHE A 704 2.36 -13.06 16.99
C PHE A 704 3.47 -14.11 17.18
N GLY A 705 3.53 -14.69 18.38
CA GLY A 705 4.57 -15.66 18.80
C GLY A 705 4.08 -17.12 18.82
N ALA A 706 5.00 -18.06 19.07
CA ALA A 706 4.68 -19.47 19.23
C ALA A 706 3.66 -19.71 20.37
N GLY A 707 2.81 -20.72 20.22
CA GLY A 707 1.68 -21.00 21.11
C GLY A 707 0.43 -20.12 20.87
N SER A 708 0.49 -19.12 19.98
CA SER A 708 -0.67 -18.27 19.68
C SER A 708 -1.76 -19.03 18.92
N THR A 709 -3.02 -18.70 19.21
CA THR A 709 -4.17 -19.05 18.34
C THR A 709 -4.74 -17.79 17.69
N PHE A 710 -5.01 -17.84 16.39
CA PHE A 710 -5.44 -16.70 15.60
C PHE A 710 -6.35 -17.15 14.44
N TYR A 711 -7.15 -16.25 13.88
CA TYR A 711 -7.81 -16.52 12.60
C TYR A 711 -6.84 -16.22 11.46
N ASN A 712 -6.75 -17.14 10.49
CA ASN A 712 -6.00 -16.96 9.25
C ASN A 712 -6.99 -16.76 8.08
N ASN A 713 -6.54 -16.16 6.97
CA ASN A 713 -7.37 -15.80 5.81
C ASN A 713 -8.48 -14.80 6.17
N ILE A 714 -8.14 -13.82 7.02
CA ILE A 714 -9.07 -12.86 7.64
C ILE A 714 -9.53 -11.77 6.66
N SER A 715 -10.73 -11.22 6.90
CA SER A 715 -11.28 -10.09 6.15
C SER A 715 -10.61 -8.74 6.52
N LYS A 716 -10.90 -7.69 5.73
CA LYS A 716 -10.48 -6.31 6.07
C LYS A 716 -11.12 -5.79 7.37
N THR A 717 -12.38 -6.16 7.66
CA THR A 717 -13.03 -5.80 8.93
C THR A 717 -12.41 -6.55 10.11
N GLU A 718 -12.01 -7.82 9.93
CA GLU A 718 -11.29 -8.56 10.97
C GLU A 718 -9.89 -7.99 11.22
N ALA A 719 -9.13 -7.71 10.17
CA ALA A 719 -7.82 -7.07 10.26
C ALA A 719 -7.90 -5.69 10.92
N TRP A 720 -8.93 -4.90 10.60
CA TRP A 720 -9.22 -3.62 11.25
C TRP A 720 -9.51 -3.79 12.74
N SER A 721 -10.37 -4.74 13.10
CA SER A 721 -10.71 -5.05 14.51
C SER A 721 -9.48 -5.45 15.33
N LEU A 722 -8.58 -6.26 14.74
CA LEU A 722 -7.29 -6.61 15.35
C LEU A 722 -6.39 -5.38 15.58
N LEU A 723 -6.35 -4.44 14.63
CA LEU A 723 -5.59 -3.19 14.75
C LEU A 723 -6.18 -2.27 15.83
N VAL A 724 -7.51 -2.05 15.81
CA VAL A 724 -8.24 -1.25 16.81
C VAL A 724 -7.99 -1.78 18.21
N ASN A 725 -8.22 -3.08 18.44
CA ASN A 725 -8.08 -3.67 19.77
C ASN A 725 -6.60 -3.66 20.22
N ARG A 726 -5.63 -3.94 19.33
CA ARG A 726 -4.18 -3.79 19.63
C ARG A 726 -3.79 -2.36 20.04
N ILE A 727 -4.37 -1.34 19.42
CA ILE A 727 -4.11 0.08 19.77
C ILE A 727 -4.77 0.46 21.10
N ASN A 728 -5.97 -0.04 21.37
CA ASN A 728 -6.75 0.24 22.59
C ASN A 728 -6.26 -0.50 23.84
N GLU A 729 -5.74 -1.71 23.68
CA GLU A 729 -5.30 -2.61 24.76
C GLU A 729 -3.79 -2.51 25.02
N GLY A 730 -3.01 -2.13 24.01
CA GLY A 730 -1.56 -1.97 24.12
C GLY A 730 -1.13 -0.77 24.99
N SER A 731 0.17 -0.71 25.25
CA SER A 731 0.81 0.41 25.97
C SER A 731 0.71 1.75 25.21
N TYR A 732 0.27 1.75 23.95
CA TYR A 732 0.26 2.92 23.07
C TYR A 732 -0.69 4.02 23.58
N THR A 733 -1.96 3.66 23.80
CA THR A 733 -2.97 4.59 24.35
C THR A 733 -2.70 4.88 25.83
N SER A 734 -2.34 3.86 26.61
CA SER A 734 -2.20 4.00 28.07
C SER A 734 -0.97 4.79 28.52
N GLU A 735 0.16 4.74 27.80
CA GLU A 735 1.31 5.61 28.11
C GLU A 735 1.05 7.08 27.74
N VAL A 736 0.28 7.37 26.69
CA VAL A 736 -0.13 8.74 26.36
C VAL A 736 -1.05 9.31 27.46
N ASN A 737 -2.03 8.52 27.95
CA ASN A 737 -2.90 8.96 29.04
C ASN A 737 -2.16 9.13 30.38
N LYS A 738 -1.14 8.30 30.66
CA LYS A 738 -0.20 8.54 31.76
C LYS A 738 0.58 9.84 31.56
N PHE A 739 1.06 10.14 30.36
CA PHE A 739 1.82 11.36 30.08
C PHE A 739 0.97 12.63 30.26
N ILE A 740 -0.30 12.62 29.81
CA ILE A 740 -1.30 13.67 30.10
C ILE A 740 -1.41 13.87 31.62
N LYS A 741 -1.70 12.80 32.36
CA LYS A 741 -1.95 12.86 33.81
C LYS A 741 -0.73 13.28 34.63
N ASN A 742 0.45 12.75 34.31
CA ASN A 742 1.68 12.95 35.07
C ASN A 742 2.24 14.38 34.94
N ASN A 743 1.88 15.10 33.87
CA ASN A 743 2.38 16.45 33.57
C ASN A 743 1.24 17.49 33.52
N HIS A 744 0.04 17.13 33.99
CA HIS A 744 -1.15 17.99 34.03
C HIS A 744 -1.51 18.66 32.68
N LEU A 745 -1.29 17.94 31.57
CA LEU A 745 -1.45 18.50 30.23
C LEU A 745 -2.93 18.68 29.86
N LEU A 746 -3.22 19.73 29.09
CA LEU A 746 -4.42 19.79 28.24
C LEU A 746 -4.01 19.32 26.83
N MET A 747 -4.64 18.26 26.35
CA MET A 747 -4.32 17.63 25.06
C MET A 747 -5.58 17.50 24.20
N ASN A 748 -5.49 17.86 22.93
CA ASN A 748 -6.56 17.70 21.95
C ASN A 748 -6.49 16.31 21.27
N GLN A 749 -7.49 15.98 20.44
CA GLN A 749 -7.57 14.66 19.82
C GLN A 749 -6.46 14.41 18.81
N ASN A 750 -6.15 15.39 17.94
CA ASN A 750 -5.18 15.19 16.87
C ASN A 750 -3.72 15.15 17.39
N GLN A 751 -3.44 15.77 18.54
CA GLN A 751 -2.19 15.59 19.28
C GLN A 751 -2.07 14.15 19.80
N ALA A 752 -3.11 13.64 20.48
CA ALA A 752 -3.13 12.29 21.00
C ALA A 752 -2.97 11.24 19.89
N ASP A 753 -3.65 11.43 18.76
CA ASP A 753 -3.57 10.56 17.58
C ASP A 753 -2.13 10.44 17.06
N CYS A 754 -1.40 11.55 16.92
CA CYS A 754 0.03 11.52 16.59
C CYS A 754 0.84 10.71 17.61
N LEU A 755 0.70 10.98 18.91
CA LEU A 755 1.52 10.33 19.94
C LEU A 755 1.21 8.82 20.08
N ILE A 756 -0.02 8.39 19.80
CA ILE A 756 -0.40 6.98 19.77
C ILE A 756 0.14 6.29 18.51
N SER A 757 0.11 6.94 17.34
CA SER A 757 0.67 6.38 16.09
C SER A 757 2.20 6.24 16.15
N PHE A 758 2.88 7.27 16.67
CA PHE A 758 4.30 7.23 16.95
C PHE A 758 4.62 6.08 17.93
N GLY A 759 3.90 6.03 19.05
CA GLY A 759 4.05 4.97 20.06
C GLY A 759 3.82 3.56 19.53
N TYR A 760 2.87 3.38 18.61
CA TYR A 760 2.63 2.12 17.91
C TYR A 760 3.84 1.70 17.06
N ASN A 761 4.51 2.65 16.40
CA ASN A 761 5.57 2.36 15.45
C ASN A 761 6.97 2.21 16.07
N VAL A 762 7.30 2.95 17.14
CA VAL A 762 8.64 2.89 17.78
C VAL A 762 8.63 2.38 19.22
N GLY A 763 7.45 2.07 19.77
CA GLY A 763 7.22 1.76 21.18
C GLY A 763 6.81 3.00 21.98
N SER A 764 5.92 2.85 22.96
CA SER A 764 5.33 3.99 23.68
C SER A 764 6.07 4.42 24.95
N GLY A 765 7.16 3.75 25.32
CA GLY A 765 7.91 4.03 26.55
C GLY A 765 8.53 5.44 26.62
N TYR A 766 8.73 6.12 25.48
CA TYR A 766 9.32 7.46 25.43
C TYR A 766 8.47 8.54 26.12
N TRP A 767 7.17 8.32 26.33
CA TRP A 767 6.30 9.32 26.95
C TRP A 767 6.52 9.45 28.46
N ASN A 768 6.87 8.37 29.18
CA ASN A 768 7.08 8.40 30.63
C ASN A 768 8.48 7.93 31.09
N SER A 769 9.42 7.66 30.17
CA SER A 769 10.78 7.24 30.53
C SER A 769 11.68 8.40 30.98
N THR A 770 12.72 8.09 31.75
CA THR A 770 13.77 9.04 32.16
C THR A 770 14.68 9.48 31.02
N ALA A 771 14.67 8.77 29.87
CA ALA A 771 15.40 9.20 28.68
C ALA A 771 14.84 10.53 28.16
N ILE A 772 15.72 11.42 27.69
CA ILE A 772 15.33 12.71 27.13
C ILE A 772 14.95 12.52 25.66
N MET A 773 13.80 13.07 25.28
CA MET A 773 13.33 13.16 23.89
C MET A 773 12.98 14.63 23.64
N ASP A 774 13.66 15.27 22.70
CA ASP A 774 13.51 16.70 22.43
C ASP A 774 12.06 17.09 22.11
N ALA A 775 11.35 16.33 21.25
CA ALA A 775 9.92 16.52 21.01
C ALA A 775 9.04 16.45 22.29
N ARG A 776 9.40 15.62 23.28
CA ARG A 776 8.71 15.59 24.59
C ARG A 776 9.03 16.83 25.41
N THR A 777 10.29 17.27 25.43
CA THR A 777 10.71 18.52 26.07
C THR A 777 10.00 19.72 25.46
N ILE A 778 9.84 19.77 24.13
CA ILE A 778 9.11 20.81 23.40
C ILE A 778 7.63 20.84 23.79
N MET A 779 6.99 19.67 23.97
CA MET A 779 5.62 19.59 24.50
C MET A 779 5.52 20.05 25.96
N LEU A 780 6.52 19.76 26.81
CA LEU A 780 6.51 20.22 28.22
C LEU A 780 6.76 21.73 28.35
N ASN A 781 7.41 22.35 27.36
CA ASN A 781 7.54 23.82 27.26
C ASN A 781 6.26 24.50 26.75
N ALA A 782 5.28 23.75 26.22
CA ALA A 782 4.01 24.31 25.78
C ALA A 782 3.16 24.69 27.00
N VAL A 783 3.02 25.99 27.22
CA VAL A 783 2.17 26.58 28.26
C VAL A 783 1.37 27.75 27.69
N VAL A 784 0.18 27.96 28.25
CA VAL A 784 -0.53 29.23 28.08
C VAL A 784 0.39 30.36 28.57
N PRO A 785 0.69 31.40 27.77
CA PRO A 785 1.66 32.42 28.14
C PRO A 785 1.31 33.09 29.48
N PRO A 786 2.19 33.01 30.50
CA PRO A 786 1.93 33.60 31.80
C PRO A 786 2.01 35.13 31.74
N THR A 787 1.37 35.81 32.70
CA THR A 787 1.54 37.25 32.90
C THR A 787 2.99 37.56 33.29
N ILE A 788 3.77 38.13 32.37
CA ILE A 788 5.16 38.50 32.61
C ILE A 788 5.21 39.86 33.32
N PRO A 789 5.80 39.97 34.53
CA PRO A 789 5.91 41.23 35.27
C PRO A 789 7.11 42.07 34.76
N ALA A 790 7.21 43.33 35.17
CA ALA A 790 8.22 44.27 34.66
C ALA A 790 9.70 43.83 34.89
N GLN A 791 9.98 43.06 35.94
CA GLN A 791 11.30 42.45 36.18
C GLN A 791 11.59 41.20 35.32
N GLY A 792 10.58 40.70 34.61
CA GLY A 792 10.61 39.46 33.83
C GLY A 792 10.43 38.18 34.66
N LEU A 793 10.39 37.04 33.98
CA LEU A 793 10.34 35.69 34.58
C LEU A 793 11.65 34.95 34.28
N ALA A 794 12.22 34.27 35.28
CA ALA A 794 13.41 33.45 35.07
C ALA A 794 13.07 32.18 34.25
N ALA A 795 13.91 31.83 33.29
CA ALA A 795 13.74 30.68 32.40
C ALA A 795 15.09 30.07 31.99
N THR A 796 15.04 28.90 31.36
CA THR A 796 16.19 28.12 30.88
C THR A 796 15.96 27.69 29.43
N ILE A 797 17.02 27.76 28.61
CA ILE A 797 17.02 27.26 27.24
C ILE A 797 17.15 25.73 27.23
N THR A 798 16.16 25.02 26.70
CA THR A 798 16.06 23.54 26.75
C THR A 798 16.65 22.82 25.54
N LYS A 799 17.08 23.56 24.51
CA LYS A 799 17.74 23.05 23.31
C LYS A 799 18.58 24.15 22.67
N LYS A 800 19.73 23.83 22.06
CA LYS A 800 20.57 24.82 21.37
C LYS A 800 19.73 25.53 20.30
N THR A 801 19.67 26.85 20.36
CA THR A 801 18.79 27.69 19.51
C THR A 801 19.42 29.05 19.24
N SER A 802 19.02 29.69 18.15
CA SER A 802 19.37 31.08 17.87
C SER A 802 18.54 32.06 18.70
N LEU A 803 19.14 33.21 19.05
CA LEU A 803 18.48 34.42 19.53
C LEU A 803 18.29 35.37 18.35
N TYR A 804 17.05 35.76 18.06
CA TYR A 804 16.67 36.54 16.88
C TYR A 804 16.40 38.01 17.23
N GLN A 805 16.58 38.92 16.26
CA GLN A 805 16.31 40.35 16.45
C GLN A 805 14.80 40.65 16.60
N THR A 806 13.95 39.87 15.96
CA THR A 806 12.47 39.95 16.04
C THR A 806 11.87 38.55 16.19
N ALA A 807 10.58 38.47 16.54
CA ALA A 807 9.82 37.21 16.65
C ALA A 807 9.55 36.57 15.26
N SER A 808 10.61 36.11 14.60
CA SER A 808 10.54 35.38 13.33
C SER A 808 11.82 34.59 13.05
N ARG A 809 11.69 33.39 12.49
CA ARG A 809 12.81 32.57 11.99
C ARG A 809 13.54 33.19 10.77
N SER A 810 12.91 34.14 10.08
CA SER A 810 13.54 34.91 8.99
C SER A 810 14.27 36.17 9.45
N SER A 811 14.27 36.46 10.76
CA SER A 811 14.95 37.60 11.35
C SER A 811 16.47 37.40 11.41
N ALA A 812 17.23 38.49 11.57
CA ALA A 812 18.66 38.41 11.83
C ALA A 812 18.92 37.68 13.16
N VAL A 813 19.92 36.79 13.17
CA VAL A 813 20.40 36.13 14.39
C VAL A 813 21.40 37.04 15.09
N LEU A 814 21.14 37.33 16.37
CA LEU A 814 22.02 38.12 17.23
C LEU A 814 23.16 37.29 17.83
N THR A 815 22.84 36.05 18.24
CA THR A 815 23.79 35.06 18.76
C THR A 815 23.13 33.67 18.81
N GLU A 816 23.91 32.62 19.09
CA GLU A 816 23.38 31.32 19.51
C GLU A 816 23.33 31.21 21.05
N LEU A 817 22.30 30.54 21.56
CA LEU A 817 22.16 30.16 22.96
C LEU A 817 22.42 28.66 23.12
N ALA A 818 23.22 28.30 24.11
CA ALA A 818 23.50 26.91 24.45
C ALA A 818 22.34 26.28 25.23
N LEU A 819 22.26 24.94 25.21
CA LEU A 819 21.47 24.18 26.17
C LEU A 819 21.82 24.61 27.61
N ASN A 820 20.82 24.71 28.48
CA ASN A 820 20.90 25.16 29.87
C ASN A 820 21.31 26.63 30.07
N THR A 821 21.31 27.48 29.02
CA THR A 821 21.51 28.93 29.19
C THR A 821 20.36 29.51 30.02
N SER A 822 20.67 30.11 31.18
CA SER A 822 19.70 30.85 31.98
C SER A 822 19.38 32.22 31.35
N VAL A 823 18.10 32.56 31.28
CA VAL A 823 17.60 33.81 30.68
C VAL A 823 16.44 34.39 31.49
N THR A 824 16.14 35.68 31.30
CA THR A 824 14.94 36.32 31.83
C THR A 824 13.98 36.65 30.69
N VAL A 825 12.81 36.03 30.67
CA VAL A 825 11.71 36.32 29.75
C VAL A 825 11.10 37.68 30.09
N LEU A 826 10.93 38.56 29.09
CA LEU A 826 10.49 39.95 29.25
C LEU A 826 9.10 40.21 28.67
N GLU A 827 8.79 39.59 27.53
CA GLU A 827 7.52 39.68 26.83
C GLU A 827 7.33 38.43 25.95
N SER A 828 6.10 38.22 25.47
CA SER A 828 5.71 37.05 24.68
C SER A 828 4.93 37.47 23.43
N ASN A 829 5.15 36.79 22.31
CA ASN A 829 4.37 36.95 21.09
C ASN A 829 3.78 35.59 20.69
N PHE A 830 2.45 35.51 20.70
CA PHE A 830 1.66 34.33 20.33
C PHE A 830 0.48 34.78 19.43
N THR A 831 0.73 35.68 18.47
CA THR A 831 -0.29 36.06 17.46
C THR A 831 -0.74 34.86 16.61
N ASP A 832 0.18 33.92 16.35
CA ASP A 832 -0.16 32.51 16.14
C ASP A 832 0.26 31.75 17.41
N ILE A 833 -0.65 30.97 18.01
CA ILE A 833 -0.34 30.16 19.19
C ILE A 833 0.62 29.00 18.85
N GLN A 834 0.67 28.58 17.59
CA GLN A 834 1.52 27.49 17.09
C GLN A 834 2.88 27.99 16.57
N ASP A 835 3.09 29.30 16.41
CA ASP A 835 4.43 29.89 16.29
C ASP A 835 4.69 30.90 17.41
N GLY A 836 4.60 30.42 18.66
CA GLY A 836 4.89 31.22 19.85
C GLY A 836 6.37 31.59 20.01
N TRP A 837 6.61 32.77 20.57
CA TRP A 837 7.93 33.34 20.86
C TRP A 837 7.98 34.02 22.23
N TYR A 838 9.15 34.00 22.87
CA TYR A 838 9.47 34.80 24.04
C TYR A 838 10.64 35.73 23.73
N ARG A 839 10.54 37.01 24.11
CA ARG A 839 11.72 37.89 24.19
C ARG A 839 12.44 37.62 25.50
N VAL A 840 13.74 37.39 25.43
CA VAL A 840 14.57 37.02 26.57
C VAL A 840 15.78 37.94 26.68
N ARG A 841 16.20 38.21 27.91
CA ARG A 841 17.48 38.83 28.25
C ARG A 841 18.43 37.79 28.81
N THR A 842 19.63 37.75 28.26
CA THR A 842 20.73 36.87 28.69
C THR A 842 21.57 37.53 29.80
N SER A 843 22.42 36.75 30.46
CA SER A 843 23.26 37.22 31.58
C SER A 843 24.26 38.32 31.23
N ASN A 844 24.66 38.46 29.96
CA ASN A 844 25.51 39.56 29.48
C ASN A 844 24.70 40.79 29.03
N GLY A 845 23.39 40.82 29.24
CA GLY A 845 22.49 41.91 28.86
C GLY A 845 21.95 41.87 27.44
N THR A 846 22.37 40.93 26.58
CA THR A 846 21.82 40.82 25.22
C THR A 846 20.35 40.42 25.27
N GLU A 847 19.49 41.18 24.58
CA GLU A 847 18.07 40.90 24.44
C GLU A 847 17.70 40.48 23.00
N GLY A 848 16.74 39.59 22.87
CA GLY A 848 16.20 39.15 21.57
C GLY A 848 15.12 38.08 21.73
N TRP A 849 14.64 37.51 20.63
CA TRP A 849 13.53 36.58 20.59
C TRP A 849 13.98 35.12 20.43
N VAL A 850 13.32 34.22 21.15
CA VAL A 850 13.53 32.77 21.10
C VAL A 850 12.18 32.08 20.89
N ASN A 851 12.19 31.04 20.05
CA ASN A 851 11.05 30.17 19.78
C ASN A 851 10.56 29.50 21.08
N SER A 852 9.24 29.55 21.37
CA SER A 852 8.69 29.10 22.66
C SER A 852 8.98 27.62 22.97
N GLY A 853 9.09 26.77 21.94
CA GLY A 853 9.39 25.35 22.10
C GLY A 853 10.74 25.05 22.76
N TYR A 854 11.64 26.03 22.90
CA TYR A 854 12.97 25.87 23.48
C TYR A 854 13.18 26.65 24.80
N VAL A 855 12.12 27.18 25.41
CA VAL A 855 12.18 27.99 26.64
C VAL A 855 11.33 27.34 27.73
N GLN A 856 11.95 27.01 28.88
CA GLN A 856 11.24 26.51 30.07
C GLN A 856 11.33 27.53 31.21
N PHE A 857 10.20 27.96 31.76
CA PHE A 857 10.18 28.81 32.95
C PHE A 857 10.75 28.09 34.17
N LYS A 858 11.53 28.80 35.00
CA LYS A 858 12.19 28.22 36.17
C LYS A 858 11.19 27.93 37.31
N ASP A 859 10.19 28.78 37.45
CA ASP A 859 9.00 28.45 38.23
C ASP A 859 7.98 27.78 37.31
N GLN A 860 7.41 26.67 37.75
CA GLN A 860 6.36 25.92 37.06
C GLN A 860 4.99 26.05 37.78
N THR A 861 4.96 26.76 38.92
CA THR A 861 3.78 26.88 39.78
C THR A 861 2.68 27.68 39.07
N GLY A 862 1.51 27.06 38.89
CA GLY A 862 0.35 27.71 38.28
C GLY A 862 0.42 27.89 36.76
N LEU A 863 1.42 27.32 36.08
CA LEU A 863 1.42 27.26 34.61
C LEU A 863 0.35 26.27 34.12
N VAL A 864 -0.29 26.62 33.00
CA VAL A 864 -1.28 25.76 32.33
C VAL A 864 -0.63 25.15 31.11
N HIS A 865 -0.30 23.85 31.17
CA HIS A 865 0.37 23.13 30.08
C HIS A 865 -0.64 22.71 28.98
N ASP A 866 -1.13 23.68 28.21
CA ASP A 866 -1.95 23.43 27.03
C ASP A 866 -1.09 23.20 25.79
N LEU A 867 -1.14 21.97 25.25
CA LEU A 867 -0.36 21.57 24.08
C LEU A 867 -0.78 22.32 22.80
N ASN A 868 -1.92 23.02 22.77
CA ASN A 868 -2.24 23.94 21.68
C ASN A 868 -1.23 25.09 21.53
N TYR A 869 -0.41 25.38 22.55
CA TYR A 869 0.70 26.35 22.52
C TYR A 869 2.06 25.71 22.17
N THR A 870 2.09 24.45 21.75
CA THR A 870 3.31 23.79 21.27
C THR A 870 3.78 24.45 19.98
N ASN A 871 5.03 24.94 19.93
CA ASN A 871 5.56 25.52 18.70
C ASN A 871 5.69 24.44 17.62
N ALA A 872 4.87 24.57 16.57
CA ALA A 872 4.68 23.55 15.55
C ALA A 872 5.94 23.29 14.72
N TYR A 873 6.72 24.34 14.44
CA TYR A 873 8.00 24.20 13.75
C TYR A 873 9.02 23.44 14.60
N ALA A 874 9.13 23.74 15.90
CA ALA A 874 10.04 23.06 16.80
C ALA A 874 9.69 21.57 16.93
N PHE A 875 8.42 21.27 17.21
CA PHE A 875 7.93 19.88 17.37
C PHE A 875 8.09 19.07 16.07
N GLY A 876 7.63 19.61 14.93
CA GLY A 876 7.71 18.91 13.65
C GLY A 876 9.14 18.68 13.16
N THR A 877 10.03 19.67 13.35
CA THR A 877 11.47 19.58 13.04
C THR A 877 12.20 18.52 13.88
N ASP A 878 11.71 18.23 15.08
CA ASP A 878 12.27 17.16 15.90
C ASP A 878 11.66 15.79 15.57
N LEU A 879 10.33 15.70 15.45
CA LEU A 879 9.64 14.43 15.21
C LEU A 879 10.12 13.75 13.91
N ILE A 880 10.39 14.51 12.84
CA ILE A 880 10.90 13.96 11.57
C ILE A 880 12.34 13.40 11.65
N ARG A 881 13.05 13.59 12.77
CA ARG A 881 14.37 12.97 13.03
C ARG A 881 14.25 11.50 13.46
N TRP A 882 13.06 11.08 13.91
CA TRP A 882 12.75 9.71 14.33
C TRP A 882 12.47 8.78 13.13
N ASN A 883 13.40 8.78 12.18
CA ASN A 883 13.34 8.10 10.89
C ASN A 883 14.32 6.90 10.79
N MET A 884 15.01 6.56 11.88
CA MET A 884 16.10 5.59 11.87
C MET A 884 15.71 4.25 12.51
N ALA A 885 16.21 3.14 11.96
CA ALA A 885 16.14 1.81 12.55
C ALA A 885 17.50 1.09 12.37
N GLY A 886 17.98 0.38 13.38
CA GLY A 886 19.31 -0.26 13.34
C GLY A 886 20.46 0.70 12.99
N GLY A 887 20.36 1.97 13.40
CA GLY A 887 21.32 3.03 13.07
C GLY A 887 21.26 3.58 11.63
N LYS A 888 20.33 3.12 10.78
CA LYS A 888 20.19 3.56 9.39
C LYS A 888 18.90 4.39 9.19
N PRO A 889 18.92 5.47 8.39
CA PRO A 889 17.73 6.26 8.07
C PRO A 889 16.85 5.58 7.01
N TYR A 890 15.52 5.70 7.12
CA TYR A 890 14.55 5.14 6.18
C TYR A 890 13.53 6.20 5.72
N ALA A 891 13.39 6.39 4.41
CA ALA A 891 12.44 7.34 3.82
C ALA A 891 10.98 7.04 4.22
N GLY A 892 10.61 5.77 4.36
CA GLY A 892 9.29 5.37 4.84
C GLY A 892 8.99 5.87 6.27
N LEU A 893 9.96 5.76 7.18
CA LEU A 893 9.83 6.28 8.54
C LEU A 893 9.82 7.83 8.54
N PHE A 894 10.65 8.47 7.73
CA PHE A 894 10.62 9.94 7.55
C PHE A 894 9.24 10.43 7.11
N TYR A 895 8.63 9.83 6.07
CA TYR A 895 7.29 10.21 5.63
C TYR A 895 6.19 9.87 6.66
N ARG A 896 6.37 8.83 7.46
CA ARG A 896 5.47 8.50 8.58
C ARG A 896 5.51 9.57 9.67
N ARG A 897 6.70 9.91 10.18
CA ARG A 897 6.90 11.00 11.16
C ARG A 897 6.38 12.34 10.65
N LEU A 898 6.55 12.61 9.36
CA LEU A 898 6.07 13.83 8.72
C LEU A 898 4.53 13.88 8.65
N GLY A 899 3.87 12.75 8.39
CA GLY A 899 2.41 12.61 8.50
C GLY A 899 1.92 12.80 9.93
N GLU A 900 2.58 12.16 10.91
CA GLU A 900 2.27 12.29 12.34
C GLU A 900 2.44 13.75 12.83
N ALA A 901 3.50 14.45 12.43
CA ALA A 901 3.71 15.88 12.73
C ALA A 901 2.61 16.78 12.13
N ASN A 902 2.16 16.49 10.91
CA ASN A 902 1.07 17.23 10.27
C ASN A 902 -0.29 16.98 10.95
N VAL A 903 -0.51 15.77 11.46
CA VAL A 903 -1.66 15.44 12.31
C VAL A 903 -1.58 16.20 13.64
N TYR A 904 -0.45 16.16 14.35
CA TYR A 904 -0.26 16.83 15.65
C TYR A 904 -0.48 18.35 15.56
N ASN A 905 0.20 19.01 14.61
CA ASN A 905 0.17 20.46 14.50
C ASN A 905 -1.13 20.95 13.85
N TYR A 906 -1.53 20.32 12.74
CA TYR A 906 -2.50 20.93 11.81
C TYR A 906 -3.80 20.14 11.64
N ASN A 907 -3.99 19.00 12.33
CA ASN A 907 -5.12 18.09 12.13
C ASN A 907 -5.20 17.58 10.67
N ASP A 908 -4.04 17.43 10.01
CA ASP A 908 -3.92 17.08 8.59
C ASP A 908 -3.55 15.61 8.39
N TYR A 909 -4.57 14.78 8.22
CA TYR A 909 -4.47 13.34 7.93
C TYR A 909 -4.19 13.00 6.45
N SER A 910 -3.82 13.99 5.62
CA SER A 910 -3.52 13.72 4.20
C SER A 910 -2.25 12.89 4.02
N ALA A 911 -2.19 12.10 2.93
CA ALA A 911 -1.05 11.24 2.65
C ALA A 911 0.17 12.07 2.22
N VAL A 912 1.19 12.17 3.09
CA VAL A 912 2.34 13.05 2.87
C VAL A 912 3.48 12.37 2.10
N ARG A 913 4.13 13.12 1.21
CA ARG A 913 5.36 12.75 0.47
C ARG A 913 6.39 13.88 0.35
N TYR A 914 6.10 15.07 0.88
CA TYR A 914 6.97 16.25 0.88
C TYR A 914 6.65 17.14 2.09
N ASN A 915 7.60 17.98 2.51
CA ASN A 915 7.48 18.80 3.72
C ASN A 915 6.62 20.06 3.50
N LYS A 916 5.30 19.88 3.58
CA LYS A 916 4.27 20.91 3.40
C LYS A 916 4.37 22.12 4.35
N TYR A 917 5.01 21.98 5.51
CA TYR A 917 4.95 22.95 6.62
C TYR A 917 6.31 23.54 7.04
N GLY A 918 7.37 23.34 6.24
CA GLY A 918 8.64 24.07 6.41
C GLY A 918 9.43 23.71 7.68
N TYR A 919 9.32 22.46 8.14
CA TYR A 919 10.20 21.90 9.17
C TYR A 919 11.65 21.78 8.64
N THR A 920 12.69 21.77 9.49
CA THR A 920 14.06 21.52 8.99
C THR A 920 14.32 20.03 8.81
N TYR A 921 14.64 19.63 7.57
CA TYR A 921 14.99 18.26 7.22
C TYR A 921 16.20 17.75 8.04
N PRO A 922 16.20 16.47 8.46
CA PRO A 922 17.41 15.81 8.96
C PRO A 922 18.49 15.80 7.88
N SER A 923 19.77 15.87 8.25
CA SER A 923 20.91 15.90 7.30
C SER A 923 20.91 14.73 6.30
N ALA A 924 20.54 13.53 6.77
CA ALA A 924 20.38 12.33 5.93
C ALA A 924 19.31 12.45 4.83
N PHE A 925 18.43 13.45 4.90
CA PHE A 925 17.36 13.74 3.93
C PHE A 925 17.46 15.16 3.35
N ALA A 926 18.60 15.85 3.48
CA ALA A 926 18.75 17.22 2.99
C ALA A 926 18.55 17.36 1.45
N GLY A 927 18.78 16.28 0.69
CA GLY A 927 18.48 16.21 -0.76
C GLY A 927 17.02 15.89 -1.12
N TYR A 928 16.11 15.84 -0.14
CA TYR A 928 14.66 15.67 -0.34
C TYR A 928 13.87 16.96 0.01
N ALA A 929 14.58 18.08 0.23
CA ALA A 929 14.04 19.39 0.59
C ALA A 929 13.42 20.14 -0.60
#